data_AF-A0A8U0T3D1-F1
#
_entry.id   AF-A0A8U0T3D1-F1
#
_cell.length_a   1.000
_cell.length_b   1.000
_cell.length_c   1.000
_cell.angle_alpha   90.00
_cell.angle_beta   90.00
_cell.angle_gamma   90.00
#
_symmetry.space_group_name_H-M   'P 1'
#
loop_
_entity.id
_entity.type
_entity.pdbx_description
1 polymer ?
#
loop_
_entity_poly.entity_id
_entity_poly.type
_entity_poly.pdbx_seq_one_letter_code
_entity_poly.pdbx_strand_id
1 'polypeptide(L)'
;MMQLFPEIFAALESLQGPAISLGLMKLTACLERALGDVLVLLGKDCPFLLRDLLASEELAEVFGRPVMDVLKVFVGSPSGLNLRNVLWHGFASPHEIPPKYCSMMVLLTAGLGQLLKTYLEQTKLVLAHRPSVALANLEEAAVFPGPSCVGGTRTDVPSSGRARSSPQGWVLFLCLLETCLSLASVASWSALTSSSQLWPESLKRRGCTLPPGEPGSPKTLGTPACACSRHASVGEGDGYFTDVTPAVLGLLEDVMRNSAFIRKVMMPYWEAALLGFRSHRFADCAMLLLTQLEAGLRSVFATINQCPRRLLTAESTALYTTFDEILAKDLNDGKINQLPLFLGEPAMEFLWDFLNHQEGPRIRDRLSHGEINLSEFPKEVANQLLAFSGVLLLRFVDEDLSAAFKEEAAIGSLAALADGYSAHFHPVSQLKKQVLSCEESIRVWPLPPLPEVASRSVATSETHACEAFITEILPELLCHLPERSGLVSGCDGLPAGRWPEAIQDLCGTRIRTLFCPRTVLEVVTVLRSIGACCACVSRQVAASAELRHQQWVERSLRSRQRQTYLHMVSSVKLLSPVLHLILLLIALELVNIHMVCGKNPCEYQQYLKFLKSILQYTEKLVAYTSQERNKWSETISLTRAALLKIRNFTEKKQMLIHLAKKSASKGAF
;
A
#
# COMPACT_ATOMS: atom_id res chain seq x y z
N MET A 1 0.67 22.74 -4.67
CA MET A 1 0.65 23.83 -3.65
C MET A 1 -0.10 25.10 -4.08
N MET A 2 -0.10 25.50 -5.36
CA MET A 2 -0.77 26.76 -5.80
C MET A 2 -2.27 26.87 -5.45
N GLN A 3 -3.01 25.77 -5.31
CA GLN A 3 -4.44 25.78 -4.98
C GLN A 3 -4.74 25.76 -3.47
N LEU A 4 -3.75 25.52 -2.61
CA LEU A 4 -3.97 25.34 -1.17
C LEU A 4 -4.47 26.60 -0.46
N PHE A 5 -3.85 27.76 -0.74
CA PHE A 5 -4.19 29.01 -0.07
C PHE A 5 -5.58 29.52 -0.45
N PRO A 6 -5.99 29.52 -1.74
CA PRO A 6 -7.37 29.82 -2.10
C PRO A 6 -8.40 28.95 -1.37
N GLU A 7 -8.14 27.65 -1.23
CA GLU A 7 -9.02 26.74 -0.46
C GLU A 7 -9.08 27.12 1.03
N ILE A 8 -7.94 27.46 1.64
CA ILE A 8 -7.88 27.89 3.04
C ILE A 8 -8.60 29.22 3.25
N PHE A 9 -8.46 30.18 2.32
CA PHE A 9 -9.17 31.45 2.40
C PHE A 9 -10.69 31.24 2.27
N ALA A 10 -11.14 30.41 1.34
CA ALA A 10 -12.55 30.03 1.24
C ALA A 10 -13.06 29.33 2.53
N ALA A 11 -12.22 28.51 3.18
CA ALA A 11 -12.55 27.91 4.47
C ALA A 11 -12.68 28.97 5.58
N LEU A 12 -11.78 29.96 5.62
CA LEU A 12 -11.81 31.07 6.57
C LEU A 12 -13.01 32.01 6.35
N GLU A 13 -13.42 32.23 5.10
CA GLU A 13 -14.61 33.01 4.76
C GLU A 13 -15.91 32.29 5.14
N SER A 14 -15.98 30.99 4.85
CA SER A 14 -17.17 30.17 5.15
C SER A 14 -17.31 29.80 6.62
N LEU A 15 -16.21 29.88 7.39
CA LEU A 15 -16.10 29.51 8.81
C LEU A 15 -16.59 28.08 9.12
N GLN A 16 -16.59 27.20 8.10
CA GLN A 16 -17.01 25.82 8.25
C GLN A 16 -15.93 25.02 8.98
N GLY A 17 -16.27 24.52 10.18
CA GLY A 17 -15.35 23.77 11.04
C GLY A 17 -14.52 22.70 10.33
N PRO A 18 -15.15 21.79 9.54
CA PRO A 18 -14.42 20.76 8.80
C PRO A 18 -13.40 21.32 7.81
N ALA A 19 -13.75 22.41 7.11
CA ALA A 19 -12.88 23.05 6.13
C ALA A 19 -11.69 23.75 6.82
N ILE A 20 -11.90 24.37 7.99
CA ILE A 20 -10.84 24.99 8.80
C ILE A 20 -9.83 23.93 9.25
N SER A 21 -10.31 22.83 9.85
CA SER A 21 -9.46 21.73 10.31
C SER A 21 -8.71 21.06 9.15
N LEU A 22 -9.38 20.80 8.03
CA LEU A 22 -8.73 20.24 6.84
C LEU A 22 -7.67 21.19 6.27
N GLY A 23 -7.96 22.50 6.23
CA GLY A 23 -7.01 23.53 5.84
C GLY A 23 -5.76 23.52 6.72
N LEU A 24 -5.92 23.44 8.05
CA LEU A 24 -4.82 23.29 8.99
C LEU A 24 -4.01 22.00 8.79
N MET A 25 -4.67 20.86 8.57
CA MET A 25 -3.98 19.60 8.30
C MET A 25 -3.11 19.68 7.04
N LYS A 26 -3.66 20.22 5.94
CA LYS A 26 -2.91 20.43 4.69
C LYS A 26 -1.76 21.42 4.88
N LEU A 27 -2.02 22.55 5.55
CA LEU A 27 -1.03 23.59 5.77
C LEU A 27 0.14 23.10 6.62
N THR A 28 -0.14 22.35 7.70
CA THR A 28 0.89 21.79 8.56
C THR A 28 1.72 20.71 7.87
N ALA A 29 1.10 19.84 7.06
CA ALA A 29 1.82 18.86 6.24
C ALA A 29 2.72 19.53 5.18
N CYS A 30 2.21 20.55 4.48
CA CYS A 30 3.03 21.33 3.52
C CYS A 30 4.17 22.08 4.20
N LEU A 31 3.93 22.65 5.38
CA LEU A 31 4.95 23.36 6.15
C LEU A 31 6.07 22.41 6.60
N GLU A 32 5.72 21.24 7.13
CA GLU A 32 6.68 20.21 7.52
C GLU A 32 7.55 19.78 6.32
N ARG A 33 6.93 19.56 5.15
CA ARG A 33 7.65 19.26 3.91
C ARG A 33 8.60 20.38 3.49
N ALA A 34 8.15 21.63 3.55
CA ALA A 34 8.94 22.79 3.15
C ALA A 34 10.14 23.03 4.08
N LEU A 35 9.95 22.92 5.40
CA LEU A 35 11.03 23.06 6.38
C LEU A 35 12.12 21.99 6.18
N GLY A 36 11.73 20.75 5.87
CA GLY A 36 12.69 19.70 5.57
C GLY A 36 13.44 19.91 4.24
N ASP A 37 12.82 20.55 3.24
CA ASP A 37 13.54 20.94 2.00
C ASP A 37 14.62 21.98 2.31
N VAL A 38 14.36 22.91 3.24
CA VAL A 38 15.36 23.88 3.70
C VAL A 38 16.52 23.21 4.45
N LEU A 39 16.27 22.18 5.27
CA LEU A 39 17.37 21.43 5.88
C LEU A 39 18.26 20.72 4.86
N VAL A 40 17.64 20.10 3.86
CA VAL A 40 18.38 19.43 2.78
C VAL A 40 19.20 20.44 1.98
N LEU A 41 18.67 21.64 1.75
CA LEU A 41 19.41 22.75 1.13
C LEU A 41 20.69 23.09 1.92
N LEU A 42 20.66 23.00 3.25
CA LEU A 42 21.80 23.24 4.14
C LEU A 42 22.73 22.03 4.27
N GLY A 43 22.52 20.97 3.48
CA GLY A 43 23.33 19.75 3.50
C GLY A 43 23.09 18.87 4.73
N LYS A 44 21.94 19.02 5.39
CA LYS A 44 21.53 18.21 6.55
C LYS A 44 20.48 17.19 6.15
N ASP A 45 20.47 16.07 6.85
CA ASP A 45 19.39 15.09 6.74
C ASP A 45 18.14 15.61 7.44
N CYS A 46 16.98 15.42 6.81
CA CYS A 46 15.71 15.76 7.42
C CYS A 46 15.37 14.74 8.52
N PRO A 47 15.14 15.17 9.77
CA PRO A 47 14.72 14.26 10.83
C PRO A 47 13.31 13.70 10.54
N PHE A 48 13.03 12.53 11.12
CA PHE A 48 11.74 11.83 10.95
C PHE A 48 10.59 12.49 11.72
N LEU A 49 10.87 13.10 12.88
CA LEU A 49 9.87 13.71 13.74
C LEU A 49 9.80 15.23 13.52
N LEU A 50 8.59 15.77 13.32
CA LEU A 50 8.36 17.22 13.21
C LEU A 50 8.92 18.02 14.40
N ARG A 51 8.84 17.46 15.62
CA ARG A 51 9.42 18.11 16.81
C ARG A 51 10.92 18.32 16.65
N ASP A 52 11.63 17.32 16.13
CA ASP A 52 13.07 17.37 15.97
C ASP A 52 13.44 18.28 14.79
N LEU A 53 12.60 18.32 13.74
CA LEU A 53 12.70 19.31 12.66
C LEU A 53 12.61 20.74 13.20
N LEU A 54 11.60 21.04 14.01
CA LEU A 54 11.39 22.38 14.58
C LEU A 54 12.46 22.76 15.61
N ALA A 55 13.17 21.78 16.18
CA ALA A 55 14.28 22.01 17.12
C ALA A 55 15.63 22.24 16.43
N SER A 56 15.70 22.17 15.10
CA SER A 56 16.94 22.41 14.36
C SER A 56 17.47 23.83 14.56
N GLU A 57 18.75 23.91 14.92
CA GLU A 57 19.49 25.18 14.99
C GLU A 57 19.68 25.77 13.59
N GLU A 58 19.86 24.93 12.56
CA GLU A 58 20.02 25.36 11.18
C GLU A 58 18.77 26.07 10.64
N LEU A 59 17.57 25.59 10.97
CA LEU A 59 16.34 26.30 10.64
C LEU A 59 16.19 27.60 11.44
N ALA A 60 16.67 27.63 12.68
CA ALA A 60 16.66 28.84 13.49
C ALA A 60 17.65 29.91 12.98
N GLU A 61 18.73 29.52 12.30
CA GLU A 61 19.63 30.45 11.59
C GLU A 61 18.94 31.09 10.37
N VAL A 62 18.13 30.33 9.63
CA VAL A 62 17.41 30.83 8.45
C VAL A 62 16.20 31.69 8.83
N PHE A 63 15.37 31.21 9.75
CA PHE A 63 14.06 31.80 10.06
C PHE A 63 14.04 32.65 11.34
N GLY A 64 15.12 32.59 12.13
CA GLY A 64 15.19 33.22 13.44
C GLY A 64 14.55 32.37 14.55
N ARG A 65 15.24 32.29 15.70
CA ARG A 65 14.77 31.58 16.89
C ARG A 65 13.34 31.95 17.33
N PRO A 66 12.94 33.24 17.40
CA PRO A 66 11.59 33.60 17.85
C PRO A 66 10.47 33.00 16.96
N VAL A 67 10.67 32.97 15.65
CA VAL A 67 9.68 32.41 14.71
C VAL A 67 9.58 30.89 14.89
N MET A 68 10.74 30.22 15.00
CA MET A 68 10.78 28.78 15.25
C MET A 68 10.13 28.40 16.59
N ASP A 69 10.31 29.21 17.62
CA ASP A 69 9.68 28.97 18.93
C ASP A 69 8.15 29.15 18.88
N VAL A 70 7.65 30.13 18.11
CA VAL A 70 6.20 30.24 17.86
C VAL A 70 5.67 29.01 17.11
N LEU A 71 6.37 28.52 16.09
CA LEU A 71 5.98 27.28 15.39
C LEU A 71 5.95 26.07 16.33
N LYS A 72 6.93 25.93 17.22
CA LYS A 72 6.95 24.85 18.23
C LYS A 72 5.71 24.88 19.11
N VAL A 73 5.24 26.06 19.52
CA VAL A 73 4.01 26.22 20.31
C VAL A 73 2.77 25.78 19.52
N PHE A 74 2.68 26.13 18.24
CA PHE A 74 1.50 25.83 17.42
C PHE A 74 1.41 24.36 16.98
N VAL A 75 2.52 23.76 16.55
CA VAL A 75 2.51 22.46 15.84
C VAL A 75 3.51 21.42 16.34
N GLY A 76 4.43 21.79 17.24
CA GLY A 76 5.56 20.93 17.62
C GLY A 76 5.45 20.25 18.98
N SER A 77 5.26 21.03 20.04
CA SER A 77 5.37 20.54 21.42
C SER A 77 4.04 20.00 21.95
N PRO A 78 4.03 18.83 22.63
CA PRO A 78 2.88 18.36 23.41
C PRO A 78 2.44 19.31 24.53
N SER A 79 3.34 20.18 24.99
CA SER A 79 3.03 21.24 25.97
C SER A 79 2.47 22.52 25.32
N GLY A 80 2.41 22.57 23.98
CA GLY A 80 1.80 23.66 23.20
C GLY A 80 0.39 23.31 22.71
N LEU A 81 -0.09 24.01 21.69
CA LEU A 81 -1.39 23.70 21.04
C LEU A 81 -1.36 22.36 20.31
N ASN A 82 -0.19 21.99 19.76
CA ASN A 82 0.05 20.75 19.03
C ASN A 82 -1.03 20.45 17.95
N LEU A 83 -1.47 21.50 17.23
CA LEU A 83 -2.64 21.46 16.34
C LEU A 83 -2.51 20.35 15.28
N ARG A 84 -1.30 20.14 14.76
CA ARG A 84 -1.00 19.06 13.81
C ARG A 84 -1.45 17.71 14.37
N ASN A 85 -0.96 17.32 15.54
CA ASN A 85 -1.25 16.00 16.09
C ASN A 85 -2.69 15.90 16.61
N VAL A 86 -3.22 16.95 17.23
CA VAL A 86 -4.62 16.99 17.70
C VAL A 86 -5.60 16.72 16.54
N LEU A 87 -5.35 17.33 15.37
CA LEU A 87 -6.17 17.16 14.17
C LEU A 87 -5.93 15.80 13.49
N TRP A 88 -4.68 15.44 13.21
CA TRP A 88 -4.34 14.19 12.50
C TRP A 88 -4.72 12.92 13.27
N HIS A 89 -4.87 13.00 14.59
CA HIS A 89 -5.37 11.90 15.42
C HIS A 89 -6.88 11.98 15.71
N GLY A 90 -7.59 12.97 15.14
CA GLY A 90 -9.05 13.07 15.26
C GLY A 90 -9.55 13.36 16.68
N PHE A 91 -8.76 14.06 17.51
CA PHE A 91 -9.18 14.43 18.86
C PHE A 91 -10.17 15.60 18.86
N ALA A 92 -9.97 16.58 17.97
CA ALA A 92 -10.79 17.79 17.93
C ALA A 92 -12.00 17.66 17.02
N SER A 93 -13.17 17.96 17.56
CA SER A 93 -14.41 18.14 16.81
C SER A 93 -14.40 19.42 15.96
N PRO A 94 -15.26 19.53 14.94
CA PRO A 94 -15.25 20.67 14.01
C PRO A 94 -15.38 22.04 14.67
N HIS A 95 -16.02 22.12 15.84
CA HIS A 95 -16.28 23.38 16.55
C HIS A 95 -15.21 23.73 17.60
N GLU A 96 -14.32 22.80 17.91
CA GLU A 96 -13.27 22.98 18.94
C GLU A 96 -12.01 23.68 18.41
N ILE A 97 -11.91 23.89 17.09
CA ILE A 97 -10.77 24.56 16.46
C ILE A 97 -11.17 25.98 16.03
N PRO A 98 -10.80 27.00 16.82
CA PRO A 98 -11.00 28.39 16.44
C PRO A 98 -10.37 28.74 15.08
N PRO A 99 -11.12 29.38 14.15
CA PRO A 99 -10.60 29.81 12.85
C PRO A 99 -9.34 30.68 12.92
N LYS A 100 -9.20 31.47 14.00
CA LYS A 100 -8.00 32.29 14.28
C LYS A 100 -6.69 31.50 14.27
N TYR A 101 -6.71 30.21 14.65
CA TYR A 101 -5.51 29.37 14.59
C TYR A 101 -5.11 29.07 13.14
N CYS A 102 -6.08 28.86 12.25
CA CYS A 102 -5.83 28.71 10.82
C CYS A 102 -5.31 30.02 10.21
N SER A 103 -5.93 31.16 10.53
CA SER A 103 -5.43 32.48 10.12
C SER A 103 -3.99 32.74 10.56
N MET A 104 -3.66 32.43 11.82
CA MET A 104 -2.31 32.61 12.34
C MET A 104 -1.31 31.69 11.63
N MET A 105 -1.66 30.43 11.36
CA MET A 105 -0.78 29.53 10.62
C MET A 105 -0.55 29.98 9.18
N VAL A 106 -1.55 30.56 8.52
CA VAL A 106 -1.40 31.16 7.18
C VAL A 106 -0.39 32.31 7.23
N LEU A 107 -0.53 33.23 8.20
CA LEU A 107 0.40 34.35 8.39
C LEU A 107 1.82 33.90 8.73
N LEU A 108 1.97 32.89 9.58
CA LEU A 108 3.28 32.32 9.91
C LEU A 108 3.94 31.70 8.66
N THR A 109 3.18 30.93 7.88
CA THR A 109 3.68 30.30 6.65
C THR A 109 4.12 31.36 5.63
N ALA A 110 3.35 32.45 5.51
CA ALA A 110 3.70 33.59 4.68
C ALA A 110 5.01 34.26 5.11
N GLY A 111 5.14 34.55 6.40
CA GLY A 111 6.34 35.19 6.97
C GLY A 111 7.58 34.33 6.79
N LEU A 112 7.48 33.02 6.98
CA LEU A 112 8.57 32.08 6.69
C LEU A 112 8.99 32.14 5.22
N GLY A 113 8.03 32.21 4.30
CA GLY A 113 8.32 32.35 2.86
C GLY A 113 9.11 33.62 2.54
N GLN A 114 8.80 34.75 3.17
CA GLN A 114 9.53 36.01 3.01
C GLN A 114 10.97 35.92 3.57
N LEU A 115 11.13 35.32 4.75
CA LEU A 115 12.45 35.09 5.35
C LEU A 115 13.31 34.17 4.49
N LEU A 116 12.73 33.07 3.98
CA LEU A 116 13.43 32.16 3.08
C LEU A 116 13.86 32.86 1.79
N LYS A 117 12.98 33.66 1.18
CA LYS A 117 13.32 34.44 -0.03
C LYS A 117 14.52 35.34 0.22
N THR A 118 14.50 36.08 1.34
CA THR A 118 15.60 36.97 1.73
C THR A 118 16.90 36.19 1.91
N TYR A 119 16.84 35.03 2.58
CA TYR A 119 17.99 34.16 2.79
C TYR A 119 18.57 33.62 1.48
N LEU A 120 17.71 33.17 0.55
CA LEU A 120 18.14 32.67 -0.77
C LEU A 120 18.76 33.78 -1.63
N GLU A 121 18.23 34.99 -1.58
CA GLU A 121 18.78 36.16 -2.27
C GLU A 121 20.19 36.51 -1.75
N GLN A 122 20.39 36.42 -0.43
CA GLN A 122 21.69 36.70 0.21
C GLN A 122 22.72 35.61 -0.07
N THR A 123 22.33 34.34 0.03
CA THR A 123 23.24 33.19 -0.08
C THR A 123 23.44 32.71 -1.51
N LYS A 124 22.58 33.12 -2.44
CA LYS A 124 22.52 32.65 -3.83
C LYS A 124 22.36 31.12 -3.97
N LEU A 125 21.84 30.48 -2.91
CA LEU A 125 21.51 29.06 -2.94
C LEU A 125 20.22 28.83 -3.75
N VAL A 126 20.08 27.64 -4.32
CA VAL A 126 18.88 27.24 -5.08
C VAL A 126 18.14 26.18 -4.27
N LEU A 127 16.91 26.48 -3.86
CA LEU A 127 16.07 25.53 -3.14
C LEU A 127 15.74 24.33 -4.04
N ALA A 128 16.21 23.15 -3.64
CA ALA A 128 15.84 21.89 -4.26
C ALA A 128 14.69 21.25 -3.46
N HIS A 129 13.66 20.79 -4.17
CA HIS A 129 12.51 20.12 -3.54
C HIS A 129 12.72 18.61 -3.52
N ARG A 130 12.43 17.98 -2.39
CA ARG A 130 12.41 16.52 -2.31
C ARG A 130 11.28 15.99 -3.21
N PRO A 131 11.51 14.92 -4.00
CA PRO A 131 10.49 14.38 -4.90
C PRO A 131 9.29 13.86 -4.10
N SER A 132 8.08 14.14 -4.59
CA SER A 132 6.86 13.56 -4.03
C SER A 132 6.86 12.05 -4.19
N VAL A 133 6.30 11.36 -3.20
CA VAL A 133 6.11 9.92 -3.23
C VAL A 133 4.90 9.63 -4.13
N ALA A 134 5.16 8.95 -5.24
CA ALA A 134 4.09 8.39 -6.07
C ALA A 134 3.53 7.14 -5.38
N LEU A 135 2.22 7.10 -5.21
CA LEU A 135 1.48 5.92 -4.79
C LEU A 135 1.32 4.97 -6.00
N ALA A 136 2.45 4.43 -6.48
CA ALA A 136 2.48 3.48 -7.60
C ALA A 136 2.06 2.06 -7.16
N ASN A 137 1.51 1.27 -8.10
CA ASN A 137 1.14 -0.15 -7.93
C ASN A 137 -0.04 -0.46 -6.98
N LEU A 138 -0.89 0.52 -6.68
CA LEU A 138 -2.12 0.28 -5.89
C LEU A 138 -3.27 -0.31 -6.72
N GLU A 139 -3.18 -0.30 -8.04
CA GLU A 139 -4.11 -1.02 -8.93
C GLU A 139 -4.08 -2.53 -8.65
N GLU A 140 -2.89 -3.09 -8.36
CA GLU A 140 -2.72 -4.50 -7.94
C GLU A 140 -3.07 -4.77 -6.47
N ALA A 141 -3.40 -3.74 -5.71
CA ALA A 141 -3.83 -3.82 -4.32
C ALA A 141 -5.33 -3.48 -4.15
N ALA A 142 -6.04 -3.22 -5.26
CA ALA A 142 -7.45 -2.89 -5.27
C ALA A 142 -8.32 -4.09 -4.85
N VAL A 143 -8.65 -4.14 -3.57
CA VAL A 143 -9.66 -5.06 -2.98
C VAL A 143 -11.04 -4.83 -3.56
N PHE A 144 -11.34 -3.56 -3.80
CA PHE A 144 -12.58 -3.08 -4.37
C PHE A 144 -12.23 -2.58 -5.77
N PRO A 145 -12.23 -3.46 -6.79
CA PRO A 145 -11.78 -3.08 -8.12
C PRO A 145 -12.57 -1.87 -8.64
N GLY A 146 -11.87 -1.01 -9.39
CA GLY A 146 -12.49 -0.13 -10.35
C GLY A 146 -12.50 -0.83 -11.71
N PRO A 147 -13.34 -0.43 -12.66
CA PRO A 147 -13.21 -0.90 -14.03
C PRO A 147 -11.88 -0.39 -14.61
N SER A 148 -10.83 -1.20 -14.59
CA SER A 148 -9.63 -1.01 -15.41
C SER A 148 -9.68 -1.94 -16.61
N CYS A 149 -9.47 -1.32 -17.78
CA CYS A 149 -9.57 -1.90 -19.11
C CYS A 149 -8.74 -3.19 -19.24
N VAL A 150 -9.42 -4.32 -19.46
CA VAL A 150 -8.78 -5.52 -19.99
C VAL A 150 -8.58 -5.32 -21.49
N GLY A 151 -7.32 -5.40 -21.93
CA GLY A 151 -6.97 -5.63 -23.33
C GLY A 151 -6.54 -4.38 -24.11
N GLY A 152 -5.25 -4.09 -24.10
CA GLY A 152 -4.63 -3.14 -25.00
C GLY A 152 -3.12 -3.19 -24.90
N THR A 153 -2.49 -3.87 -25.86
CA THR A 153 -1.05 -3.97 -26.09
C THR A 153 -0.28 -2.70 -25.67
N ARG A 154 0.73 -2.89 -24.79
CA ARG A 154 1.82 -1.93 -24.56
C ARG A 154 2.39 -1.54 -25.92
N THR A 155 2.09 -0.33 -26.38
CA THR A 155 2.86 0.32 -27.43
C THR A 155 3.85 1.24 -26.75
N ASP A 156 5.13 0.92 -26.93
CA ASP A 156 6.24 1.72 -26.44
C ASP A 156 6.16 3.14 -27.02
N VAL A 157 6.02 4.14 -26.15
CA VAL A 157 6.28 5.53 -26.48
C VAL A 157 7.68 5.87 -25.95
N PRO A 158 8.61 6.31 -26.82
CA PRO A 158 9.99 6.55 -26.40
C PRO A 158 10.06 7.76 -25.46
N SER A 159 10.71 7.53 -24.31
CA SER A 159 11.07 8.54 -23.33
C SER A 159 12.12 9.49 -23.88
N SER A 160 11.68 10.60 -24.47
CA SER A 160 12.54 11.77 -24.68
C SER A 160 11.78 13.05 -24.33
N GLY A 161 12.11 13.60 -23.16
CA GLY A 161 11.53 14.83 -22.65
C GLY A 161 12.05 15.11 -21.26
N ARG A 162 13.23 15.76 -21.16
CA ARG A 162 13.68 16.42 -19.93
C ARG A 162 12.63 17.48 -19.58
N ALA A 163 11.70 17.15 -18.68
CA ALA A 163 10.88 18.14 -18.02
C ALA A 163 11.80 18.97 -17.12
N ARG A 164 12.16 20.17 -17.59
CA ARG A 164 12.74 21.21 -16.73
C ARG A 164 11.65 21.62 -15.74
N SER A 165 11.73 21.14 -14.51
CA SER A 165 10.97 21.68 -13.38
C SER A 165 11.37 23.15 -13.17
N SER A 166 10.48 24.08 -13.50
CA SER A 166 10.72 25.52 -13.32
C SER A 166 10.74 25.89 -11.83
N PRO A 167 11.69 26.72 -11.32
CA PRO A 167 11.83 27.02 -9.88
C PRO A 167 10.86 28.08 -9.32
N GLN A 168 9.81 28.46 -10.05
CA GLN A 168 9.10 29.74 -9.81
C GLN A 168 7.81 29.64 -8.97
N GLY A 169 7.43 28.44 -8.52
CA GLY A 169 6.15 28.21 -7.83
C GLY A 169 5.98 29.00 -6.52
N TRP A 170 7.05 29.17 -5.73
CA TRP A 170 6.99 29.90 -4.46
C TRP A 170 7.06 31.42 -4.61
N VAL A 171 7.72 31.93 -5.66
CA VAL A 171 7.81 33.38 -5.92
C VAL A 171 6.48 33.92 -6.45
N LEU A 172 5.81 33.21 -7.35
CA LEU A 172 4.44 33.54 -7.77
C LEU A 172 3.42 33.39 -6.62
N PHE A 173 3.66 32.46 -5.71
CA PHE A 173 2.84 32.20 -4.51
C PHE A 173 2.99 33.28 -3.43
N LEU A 174 4.21 33.84 -3.26
CA LEU A 174 4.44 35.03 -2.44
C LEU A 174 3.80 36.28 -3.06
N CYS A 175 3.88 36.46 -4.39
CA CYS A 175 3.16 37.53 -5.07
C CYS A 175 1.63 37.38 -4.94
N LEU A 176 1.08 36.16 -5.04
CA LEU A 176 -0.35 35.89 -4.82
C LEU A 176 -0.77 36.26 -3.39
N LEU A 177 0.06 35.99 -2.39
CA LEU A 177 -0.24 36.33 -1.01
C LEU A 177 -0.08 37.83 -0.72
N GLU A 178 0.91 38.51 -1.29
CA GLU A 178 1.01 39.97 -1.27
C GLU A 178 -0.20 40.63 -1.96
N THR A 179 -0.68 40.04 -3.06
CA THR A 179 -1.88 40.51 -3.78
C THR A 179 -3.14 40.27 -2.95
N CYS A 180 -3.30 39.10 -2.32
CA CYS A 180 -4.42 38.80 -1.42
C CYS A 180 -4.40 39.63 -0.13
N LEU A 181 -3.23 39.90 0.46
CA LEU A 181 -3.09 40.80 1.61
C LEU A 181 -3.37 42.27 1.21
N SER A 182 -3.03 42.67 -0.02
CA SER A 182 -3.39 44.00 -0.54
C SER A 182 -4.90 44.13 -0.80
N LEU A 183 -5.58 43.07 -1.26
CA LEU A 183 -7.03 43.04 -1.45
C LEU A 183 -7.77 42.98 -0.10
N ALA A 184 -7.24 42.22 0.87
CA ALA A 184 -7.76 42.17 2.24
C ALA A 184 -7.57 43.49 3.01
N SER A 185 -6.65 44.37 2.57
CA SER A 185 -6.44 45.70 3.13
C SER A 185 -7.51 46.73 2.74
N VAL A 186 -8.37 46.39 1.78
CA VAL A 186 -9.47 47.26 1.33
C VAL A 186 -10.80 46.54 1.57
N ALA A 187 -11.40 46.84 2.73
CA ALA A 187 -12.81 46.58 3.08
C ALA A 187 -13.26 45.13 3.36
N SER A 188 -12.84 44.51 4.48
CA SER A 188 -13.73 43.63 5.27
C SER A 188 -13.28 43.32 6.71
N TRP A 189 -12.09 43.76 7.15
CA TRP A 189 -11.56 43.39 8.48
C TRP A 189 -12.18 44.13 9.66
N SER A 190 -12.98 45.18 9.44
CA SER A 190 -13.68 45.90 10.52
C SER A 190 -14.85 45.13 11.14
N ALA A 191 -15.27 44.00 10.58
CA ALA A 191 -16.37 43.19 11.10
C ALA A 191 -15.95 42.08 12.09
N LEU A 192 -14.66 41.73 12.16
CA LEU A 192 -14.16 40.59 12.95
C LEU A 192 -13.65 40.95 14.36
N THR A 193 -13.58 42.25 14.69
CA THR A 193 -13.07 42.72 16.00
C THR A 193 -14.14 43.32 16.92
N SER A 194 -15.41 43.35 16.50
CA SER A 194 -16.50 43.91 17.30
C SER A 194 -17.63 42.91 17.50
N SER A 195 -17.46 41.99 18.45
CA SER A 195 -18.56 41.24 19.03
C SER A 195 -18.44 41.22 20.55
N SER A 196 -18.67 42.38 21.15
CA SER A 196 -19.19 42.49 22.50
C SER A 196 -20.55 43.20 22.39
N GLN A 197 -21.54 42.65 23.12
CA GLN A 197 -22.88 43.18 23.39
C GLN A 197 -24.08 42.59 22.61
N LEU A 198 -24.87 41.84 23.39
CA LEU A 198 -26.33 41.82 23.52
C LEU A 198 -27.24 41.82 22.27
N TRP A 199 -28.09 40.79 22.23
CA TRP A 199 -29.41 40.78 21.57
C TRP A 199 -30.25 42.03 21.86
N PRO A 200 -31.13 42.44 20.94
CA PRO A 200 -32.54 42.08 21.12
C PRO A 200 -33.32 41.69 19.85
N GLU A 201 -34.47 41.07 20.12
CA GLU A 201 -35.56 40.69 19.23
C GLU A 201 -36.07 41.82 18.31
N SER A 202 -36.52 41.46 17.09
CA SER A 202 -37.87 41.70 16.53
C SER A 202 -37.91 42.04 15.02
N LEU A 203 -39.07 41.66 14.42
CA LEU A 203 -39.64 42.00 13.10
C LEU A 203 -39.28 41.08 11.91
N LYS A 204 -40.11 40.09 11.56
CA LYS A 204 -41.38 40.13 10.77
C LYS A 204 -41.24 40.63 9.32
N ARG A 205 -41.55 39.68 8.41
CA ARG A 205 -42.29 39.77 7.14
C ARG A 205 -41.77 40.70 6.03
N ARG A 206 -41.44 40.07 4.89
CA ARG A 206 -41.79 40.39 3.48
C ARG A 206 -41.15 39.27 2.63
N GLY A 207 -41.80 38.46 1.79
CA GLY A 207 -43.07 38.54 1.09
C GLY A 207 -42.88 39.17 -0.29
N CYS A 208 -42.61 38.36 -1.33
CA CYS A 208 -42.78 38.64 -2.78
C CYS A 208 -42.58 37.30 -3.55
N THR A 209 -43.64 36.56 -3.94
CA THR A 209 -44.45 36.64 -5.18
C THR A 209 -43.71 36.32 -6.49
N LEU A 210 -43.94 35.10 -6.97
CA LEU A 210 -43.83 34.64 -8.37
C LEU A 210 -45.02 35.15 -9.20
N PRO A 211 -44.89 35.24 -10.54
CA PRO A 211 -46.02 35.11 -11.45
C PRO A 211 -45.92 33.88 -12.39
N PRO A 212 -47.04 33.48 -13.02
CA PRO A 212 -47.33 32.09 -13.42
C PRO A 212 -47.38 31.86 -14.95
N GLY A 213 -47.49 30.59 -15.38
CA GLY A 213 -47.87 30.22 -16.75
C GLY A 213 -47.56 28.77 -17.17
N GLU A 214 -48.48 27.85 -16.86
CA GLU A 214 -48.63 26.45 -17.34
C GLU A 214 -48.92 26.35 -18.87
N PRO A 215 -49.30 25.17 -19.45
CA PRO A 215 -48.71 23.82 -19.44
C PRO A 215 -48.61 23.21 -20.88
N GLY A 216 -47.96 22.06 -21.02
CA GLY A 216 -48.08 21.24 -22.24
C GLY A 216 -47.35 19.90 -22.17
N SER A 217 -48.09 18.82 -21.95
CA SER A 217 -47.69 17.42 -22.18
C SER A 217 -48.65 16.81 -23.21
N PRO A 218 -48.54 15.54 -23.64
CA PRO A 218 -47.38 14.67 -23.86
C PRO A 218 -47.38 14.07 -25.29
N LYS A 219 -46.26 13.52 -25.78
CA LYS A 219 -46.30 12.51 -26.86
C LYS A 219 -45.35 11.35 -26.58
N THR A 220 -45.97 10.20 -26.39
CA THR A 220 -45.46 8.83 -26.37
C THR A 220 -45.00 8.36 -27.76
N LEU A 221 -43.97 7.51 -27.78
CA LEU A 221 -43.90 6.17 -28.44
C LEU A 221 -42.45 5.86 -28.85
N GLY A 222 -42.01 4.62 -28.57
CA GLY A 222 -40.96 3.99 -29.39
C GLY A 222 -39.93 3.13 -28.67
N THR A 223 -40.36 2.10 -27.94
CA THR A 223 -39.55 0.88 -27.76
C THR A 223 -39.39 0.15 -29.10
N PRO A 224 -38.33 -0.64 -29.26
CA PRO A 224 -38.60 -2.06 -29.47
C PRO A 224 -37.83 -2.93 -28.50
N ALA A 225 -38.57 -3.87 -27.93
CA ALA A 225 -38.06 -5.05 -27.27
C ALA A 225 -37.34 -5.95 -28.28
N CYS A 226 -36.22 -6.56 -27.87
CA CYS A 226 -35.80 -7.83 -28.41
C CYS A 226 -35.58 -8.78 -27.23
N ALA A 227 -36.53 -9.70 -27.07
CA ALA A 227 -36.43 -10.82 -26.15
C ALA A 227 -35.58 -11.92 -26.81
N CYS A 228 -34.55 -12.39 -26.10
CA CYS A 228 -34.00 -13.73 -26.31
C CYS A 228 -33.80 -14.38 -24.94
N SER A 229 -34.62 -15.40 -24.69
CA SER A 229 -34.66 -16.20 -23.48
C SER A 229 -33.55 -17.26 -23.46
N ARG A 230 -32.82 -17.27 -22.33
CA ARG A 230 -32.33 -18.42 -21.55
C ARG A 230 -31.60 -19.56 -22.28
N HIS A 231 -30.30 -19.66 -22.00
CA HIS A 231 -29.71 -20.93 -21.55
C HIS A 231 -28.91 -20.65 -20.27
N ALA A 232 -29.31 -21.31 -19.19
CA ALA A 232 -28.63 -21.28 -17.91
C ALA A 232 -27.42 -22.22 -17.97
N SER A 233 -26.23 -21.66 -17.78
CA SER A 233 -25.03 -22.39 -17.37
C SER A 233 -24.51 -21.72 -16.11
N VAL A 234 -24.59 -22.44 -15.00
CA VAL A 234 -23.97 -22.10 -13.72
C VAL A 234 -22.45 -22.09 -13.97
N GLY A 235 -21.85 -20.91 -14.01
CA GLY A 235 -20.43 -20.68 -14.18
C GLY A 235 -19.95 -19.72 -13.10
N GLU A 236 -18.79 -20.03 -12.53
CA GLU A 236 -18.14 -19.40 -11.40
C GLU A 236 -18.12 -17.87 -11.48
N GLY A 237 -18.48 -17.21 -10.37
CA GLY A 237 -18.58 -15.76 -10.28
C GLY A 237 -17.20 -15.11 -10.18
N ASP A 238 -16.73 -14.55 -11.30
CA ASP A 238 -15.72 -13.49 -11.30
C ASP A 238 -16.35 -12.23 -10.71
N GLY A 239 -16.22 -12.08 -9.38
CA GLY A 239 -16.73 -10.95 -8.60
C GLY A 239 -15.92 -9.67 -8.81
N TYR A 240 -16.06 -9.03 -9.97
CA TYR A 240 -15.57 -7.67 -10.19
C TYR A 240 -16.66 -6.67 -9.77
N PHE A 241 -16.55 -6.11 -8.58
CA PHE A 241 -17.29 -4.88 -8.26
C PHE A 241 -16.59 -3.67 -8.88
N THR A 242 -17.35 -2.66 -9.25
CA THR A 242 -16.97 -1.41 -9.91
C THR A 242 -17.07 -0.27 -8.91
N ASP A 243 -16.01 0.53 -8.73
CA ASP A 243 -15.96 1.95 -8.29
C ASP A 243 -17.18 2.51 -7.53
N VAL A 244 -16.97 3.15 -6.37
CA VAL A 244 -18.05 3.73 -5.54
C VAL A 244 -18.86 4.76 -6.35
N THR A 245 -19.96 4.29 -6.94
CA THR A 245 -20.83 5.08 -7.82
C THR A 245 -21.62 6.10 -7.00
N PRO A 246 -22.20 7.14 -7.64
CA PRO A 246 -23.08 8.07 -6.94
C PRO A 246 -24.23 7.41 -6.16
N ALA A 247 -24.76 6.27 -6.65
CA ALA A 247 -25.78 5.50 -5.96
C ALA A 247 -25.22 4.85 -4.68
N VAL A 248 -24.04 4.24 -4.77
CA VAL A 248 -23.35 3.66 -3.60
C VAL A 248 -22.99 4.76 -2.59
N LEU A 249 -22.58 5.94 -3.03
CA LEU A 249 -22.33 7.08 -2.15
C LEU A 249 -23.57 7.52 -1.37
N GLY A 250 -24.76 7.45 -1.99
CA GLY A 250 -26.03 7.71 -1.31
C GLY A 250 -26.27 6.70 -0.18
N LEU A 251 -26.15 5.41 -0.49
CA LEU A 251 -26.29 4.34 0.50
C LEU A 251 -25.27 4.45 1.64
N LEU A 252 -24.01 4.77 1.33
CA LEU A 252 -22.97 4.97 2.34
C LEU A 252 -23.28 6.16 3.24
N GLU A 253 -23.85 7.24 2.70
CA GLU A 253 -24.30 8.38 3.50
C GLU A 253 -25.40 7.97 4.49
N ASP A 254 -26.35 7.14 4.06
CA ASP A 254 -27.40 6.60 4.93
C ASP A 254 -26.83 5.70 6.02
N VAL A 255 -25.88 4.82 5.69
CA VAL A 255 -25.16 3.98 6.66
C VAL A 255 -24.45 4.85 7.70
N MET A 256 -23.77 5.91 7.25
CA MET A 256 -23.04 6.83 8.12
C MET A 256 -23.98 7.55 9.10
N ARG A 257 -25.14 8.02 8.65
CA ARG A 257 -26.12 8.70 9.52
C ARG A 257 -26.71 7.80 10.61
N ASN A 258 -26.76 6.48 10.36
CA ASN A 258 -27.35 5.50 11.27
C ASN A 258 -26.33 4.73 12.12
N SER A 259 -25.03 4.91 11.90
CA SER A 259 -23.98 4.16 12.58
C SER A 259 -23.60 4.78 13.94
N ALA A 260 -23.65 3.97 15.01
CA ALA A 260 -23.21 4.38 16.35
C ALA A 260 -21.70 4.58 16.48
N PHE A 261 -20.92 4.16 15.46
CA PHE A 261 -19.48 4.42 15.37
C PHE A 261 -19.17 5.92 15.28
N ILE A 262 -20.07 6.69 14.64
CA ILE A 262 -19.88 8.13 14.42
C ILE A 262 -20.56 8.90 15.55
N ARG A 263 -19.75 9.56 16.38
CA ARG A 263 -20.28 10.51 17.37
C ARG A 263 -20.95 11.68 16.64
N LYS A 264 -22.14 12.10 17.09
CA LYS A 264 -22.91 13.21 16.47
C LYS A 264 -22.08 14.47 16.23
N VAL A 265 -21.21 14.83 17.18
CA VAL A 265 -20.33 16.00 17.08
C VAL A 265 -19.27 15.88 15.97
N MET A 266 -18.92 14.67 15.55
CA MET A 266 -17.94 14.38 14.50
C MET A 266 -18.57 14.22 13.11
N MET A 267 -19.90 14.12 13.01
CA MET A 267 -20.62 13.94 11.74
C MET A 267 -20.23 14.95 10.64
N PRO A 268 -19.97 16.24 10.92
CA PRO A 268 -19.62 17.17 9.85
C PRO A 268 -18.32 16.83 9.12
N TYR A 269 -17.36 16.15 9.76
CA TYR A 269 -16.14 15.68 9.06
C TYR A 269 -16.42 14.56 8.06
N TRP A 270 -17.34 13.66 8.43
CA TRP A 270 -17.77 12.56 7.60
C TRP A 270 -18.55 13.05 6.36
N GLU A 271 -19.45 14.01 6.55
CA GLU A 271 -20.17 14.67 5.44
C GLU A 271 -19.18 15.42 4.51
N ALA A 272 -18.21 16.14 5.08
CA ALA A 272 -17.16 16.79 4.31
C ALA A 272 -16.28 15.80 3.53
N ALA A 273 -16.03 14.60 4.08
CA ALA A 273 -15.28 13.55 3.39
C ALA A 273 -16.03 13.03 2.16
N LEU A 274 -17.34 12.76 2.28
CA LEU A 274 -18.18 12.37 1.14
C LEU A 274 -18.27 13.47 0.09
N LEU A 275 -18.43 14.73 0.52
CA LEU A 275 -18.45 15.87 -0.39
C LEU A 275 -17.11 16.02 -1.13
N GLY A 276 -15.99 15.81 -0.43
CA GLY A 276 -14.65 15.77 -1.00
C GLY A 276 -14.55 14.73 -2.11
N PHE A 277 -15.03 13.51 -1.87
CA PHE A 277 -15.06 12.44 -2.87
C PHE A 277 -15.91 12.81 -4.09
N ARG A 278 -17.14 13.30 -3.87
CA ARG A 278 -18.06 13.76 -4.95
C ARG A 278 -17.47 14.89 -5.79
N SER A 279 -16.63 15.73 -5.18
CA SER A 279 -15.98 16.86 -5.84
C SER A 279 -14.61 16.50 -6.46
N HIS A 280 -14.28 15.21 -6.59
CA HIS A 280 -12.98 14.73 -7.06
C HIS A 280 -11.78 15.20 -6.24
N ARG A 281 -12.00 15.63 -4.99
CA ARG A 281 -10.96 15.98 -4.02
C ARG A 281 -10.64 14.74 -3.18
N PHE A 282 -9.99 13.77 -3.80
CA PHE A 282 -9.74 12.44 -3.21
C PHE A 282 -8.80 12.50 -2.01
N ALA A 283 -7.79 13.38 -2.03
CA ALA A 283 -6.91 13.61 -0.88
C ALA A 283 -7.70 14.12 0.33
N ASP A 284 -8.61 15.09 0.13
CA ASP A 284 -9.44 15.66 1.20
C ASP A 284 -10.31 14.60 1.84
N CYS A 285 -10.94 13.75 1.01
CA CYS A 285 -11.71 12.60 1.47
C CYS A 285 -10.85 11.65 2.32
N ALA A 286 -9.70 11.22 1.81
CA ALA A 286 -8.81 10.30 2.52
C ALA A 286 -8.29 10.88 3.84
N MET A 287 -7.85 12.14 3.84
CA MET A 287 -7.37 12.83 5.04
C MET A 287 -8.45 12.86 6.13
N LEU A 288 -9.68 13.25 5.78
CA LEU A 288 -10.79 13.28 6.73
C LEU A 288 -11.13 11.87 7.22
N LEU A 289 -11.34 10.91 6.32
CA LEU A 289 -11.67 9.52 6.69
C LEU A 289 -10.64 8.91 7.63
N LEU A 290 -9.34 9.09 7.38
CA LEU A 290 -8.28 8.55 8.23
C LEU A 290 -8.36 9.08 9.67
N THR A 291 -8.56 10.39 9.84
CA THR A 291 -8.72 10.97 11.18
C THR A 291 -9.97 10.46 11.89
N GLN A 292 -11.06 10.28 11.14
CA GLN A 292 -12.33 9.84 11.70
C GLN A 292 -12.35 8.34 12.03
N LEU A 293 -11.70 7.52 11.21
CA LEU A 293 -11.47 6.10 11.50
C LEU A 293 -10.64 5.96 12.78
N GLU A 294 -9.59 6.75 12.96
CA GLU A 294 -8.78 6.72 14.19
C GLU A 294 -9.63 7.10 15.42
N ALA A 295 -10.41 8.17 15.32
CA ALA A 295 -11.29 8.63 16.40
C ALA A 295 -12.37 7.61 16.77
N GLY A 296 -13.03 7.01 15.78
CA GLY A 296 -14.07 6.01 16.00
C GLY A 296 -13.48 4.70 16.55
N LEU A 297 -12.39 4.21 15.97
CA LEU A 297 -11.69 3.01 16.46
C LEU A 297 -11.13 3.21 17.87
N ARG A 298 -10.66 4.40 18.23
CA ARG A 298 -10.26 4.73 19.61
C ARG A 298 -11.42 4.58 20.58
N SER A 299 -12.62 5.04 20.18
CA SER A 299 -13.82 4.88 21.00
C SER A 299 -14.18 3.41 21.19
N VAL A 300 -14.15 2.61 20.12
CA VAL A 300 -14.41 1.17 20.18
C VAL A 300 -13.38 0.48 21.06
N PHE A 301 -12.08 0.74 20.82
CA PHE A 301 -10.95 0.22 21.58
C PHE A 301 -11.07 0.51 23.08
N ALA A 302 -11.39 1.75 23.46
CA ALA A 302 -11.54 2.15 24.86
C ALA A 302 -12.69 1.42 25.55
N THR A 303 -13.81 1.22 24.84
CA THR A 303 -14.98 0.50 25.35
C THR A 303 -14.69 -0.97 25.56
N ILE A 304 -14.23 -1.69 24.52
CA ILE A 304 -14.06 -3.15 24.57
C ILE A 304 -12.90 -3.59 25.47
N ASN A 305 -11.85 -2.77 25.59
CA ASN A 305 -10.74 -3.03 26.52
C ASN A 305 -10.99 -2.44 27.92
N GLN A 306 -12.16 -1.86 28.17
CA GLN A 306 -12.56 -1.26 29.46
C GLN A 306 -11.56 -0.22 29.97
N CYS A 307 -11.03 0.62 29.07
CA CYS A 307 -10.02 1.63 29.37
C CYS A 307 -10.47 3.04 28.97
N PRO A 308 -11.53 3.60 29.62
CA PRO A 308 -12.13 4.87 29.22
C PRO A 308 -11.16 6.07 29.31
N ARG A 309 -10.14 5.99 30.17
CA ARG A 309 -9.08 7.00 30.26
C ARG A 309 -8.27 7.14 28.96
N ARG A 310 -8.24 6.10 28.11
CA ARG A 310 -7.56 6.12 26.80
C ARG A 310 -8.36 6.80 25.69
N LEU A 311 -9.61 7.20 25.96
CA LEU A 311 -10.45 7.92 25.01
C LEU A 311 -9.99 9.37 24.81
N LEU A 312 -9.49 10.01 25.86
CA LEU A 312 -9.12 11.42 25.92
C LEU A 312 -7.62 11.60 26.22
N THR A 313 -6.75 10.81 25.56
CA THR A 313 -5.30 10.86 25.81
C THR A 313 -4.57 12.05 25.19
N ALA A 314 -5.27 13.11 24.78
CA ALA A 314 -4.64 14.35 24.29
C ALA A 314 -4.00 15.20 25.41
N GLU A 315 -3.57 14.58 26.51
CA GLU A 315 -2.91 15.25 27.64
C GLU A 315 -1.42 15.42 27.35
N SER A 316 -0.81 16.54 27.80
CA SER A 316 0.62 16.80 27.58
C SER A 316 1.54 15.80 28.33
N THR A 317 1.00 15.08 29.32
CA THR A 317 1.72 14.15 30.19
C THR A 317 1.57 12.68 29.79
N ALA A 318 0.76 12.37 28.78
CA ALA A 318 0.51 11.01 28.33
C ALA A 318 0.73 10.87 26.83
N LEU A 319 1.15 9.69 26.39
CA LEU A 319 1.21 9.38 24.96
C LEU A 319 -0.21 9.28 24.39
N TYR A 320 -0.37 9.75 23.16
CA TYR A 320 -1.64 9.67 22.44
C TYR A 320 -1.96 8.22 22.11
N THR A 321 -3.22 7.85 22.26
CA THR A 321 -3.72 6.55 21.79
C THR A 321 -3.96 6.61 20.29
N THR A 322 -2.90 6.30 19.54
CA THR A 322 -2.85 6.34 18.07
C THR A 322 -3.22 4.99 17.45
N PHE A 323 -3.29 4.93 16.11
CA PHE A 323 -3.44 3.66 15.39
C PHE A 323 -2.45 2.57 15.84
N ASP A 324 -1.20 2.92 16.15
CA ASP A 324 -0.20 1.94 16.60
C ASP A 324 -0.61 1.23 17.90
N GLU A 325 -1.13 1.98 18.86
CA GLU A 325 -1.64 1.42 20.13
C GLU A 325 -2.97 0.69 19.93
N ILE A 326 -3.87 1.27 19.13
CA ILE A 326 -5.22 0.74 18.87
C ILE A 326 -5.14 -0.63 18.18
N LEU A 327 -4.24 -0.78 17.21
CA LEU A 327 -4.10 -1.95 16.37
C LEU A 327 -3.08 -2.98 16.88
N ALA A 328 -2.43 -2.72 18.02
CA ALA A 328 -1.46 -3.63 18.62
C ALA A 328 -2.10 -4.95 19.08
N LYS A 329 -1.29 -6.01 19.17
CA LYS A 329 -1.72 -7.33 19.67
C LYS A 329 -2.05 -7.29 21.16
N ASP A 330 -1.17 -6.66 21.92
CA ASP A 330 -1.20 -6.62 23.38
C ASP A 330 -1.22 -5.16 23.83
N LEU A 331 -1.92 -4.89 24.92
CA LEU A 331 -1.95 -3.61 25.60
C LEU A 331 -0.63 -3.38 26.37
N ASN A 332 -0.34 -2.12 26.72
CA ASN A 332 0.87 -1.77 27.47
C ASN A 332 0.98 -2.45 28.85
N ASP A 333 -0.12 -2.96 29.40
CA ASP A 333 -0.15 -3.73 30.66
C ASP A 333 0.02 -5.25 30.45
N GLY A 334 0.31 -5.69 29.22
CA GLY A 334 0.52 -7.09 28.83
C GLY A 334 -0.77 -7.88 28.60
N LYS A 335 -1.95 -7.27 28.73
CA LYS A 335 -3.22 -7.93 28.42
C LYS A 335 -3.45 -7.98 26.90
N ILE A 336 -4.18 -8.99 26.46
CA ILE A 336 -4.57 -9.14 25.05
C ILE A 336 -5.54 -8.02 24.67
N ASN A 337 -5.24 -7.32 23.58
CA ASN A 337 -6.15 -6.34 22.99
C ASN A 337 -7.38 -7.07 22.44
N GLN A 338 -8.58 -6.65 22.84
CA GLN A 338 -9.84 -7.25 22.38
C GLN A 338 -10.29 -6.74 21.01
N LEU A 339 -9.73 -5.63 20.51
CA LEU A 339 -10.11 -5.03 19.22
C LEU A 339 -9.91 -5.97 18.03
N PRO A 340 -8.77 -6.68 17.89
CA PRO A 340 -8.58 -7.60 16.79
C PRO A 340 -9.59 -8.76 16.78
N LEU A 341 -10.01 -9.22 17.95
CA LEU A 341 -11.04 -10.26 18.08
C LEU A 341 -12.42 -9.73 17.70
N PHE A 342 -12.73 -8.49 18.07
CA PHE A 342 -14.00 -7.83 17.77
C PHE A 342 -14.14 -7.49 16.27
N LEU A 343 -13.10 -6.91 15.65
CA LEU A 343 -13.10 -6.56 14.23
C LEU A 343 -12.87 -7.78 13.32
N GLY A 344 -12.20 -8.82 13.81
CA GLY A 344 -11.83 -9.97 12.98
C GLY A 344 -10.64 -9.70 12.06
N GLU A 345 -10.06 -10.79 11.57
CA GLU A 345 -8.82 -10.81 10.80
C GLU A 345 -8.86 -9.96 9.52
N PRO A 346 -9.90 -10.01 8.65
CA PRO A 346 -9.90 -9.26 7.40
C PRO A 346 -9.82 -7.73 7.60
N ALA A 347 -10.62 -7.19 8.53
CA ALA A 347 -10.62 -5.76 8.82
C ALA A 347 -9.29 -5.31 9.45
N MET A 348 -8.72 -6.14 10.33
CA MET A 348 -7.41 -5.87 10.92
C MET A 348 -6.31 -5.90 9.87
N GLU A 349 -6.28 -6.89 8.98
CA GLU A 349 -5.31 -6.96 7.89
C GLU A 349 -5.42 -5.74 6.99
N PHE A 350 -6.62 -5.27 6.63
CA PHE A 350 -6.80 -4.08 5.80
C PHE A 350 -6.17 -2.83 6.44
N LEU A 351 -6.48 -2.59 7.72
CA LEU A 351 -5.93 -1.47 8.48
C LEU A 351 -4.39 -1.54 8.55
N TRP A 352 -3.84 -2.71 8.81
CA TRP A 352 -2.38 -2.90 8.85
C TRP A 352 -1.71 -2.69 7.48
N ASP A 353 -2.33 -3.14 6.41
CA ASP A 353 -1.82 -3.01 5.04
C ASP A 353 -1.76 -1.55 4.60
N PHE A 354 -2.83 -0.80 4.84
CA PHE A 354 -2.94 0.59 4.43
C PHE A 354 -2.13 1.56 5.32
N LEU A 355 -2.02 1.28 6.62
CA LEU A 355 -1.48 2.23 7.59
C LEU A 355 -0.04 1.89 8.02
N ASN A 356 0.28 0.61 8.22
CA ASN A 356 1.44 0.22 9.04
C ASN A 356 2.53 -0.53 8.28
N HIS A 357 2.20 -1.42 7.34
CA HIS A 357 3.21 -2.25 6.68
C HIS A 357 4.28 -1.40 5.99
N GLN A 358 5.56 -1.72 6.23
CA GLN A 358 6.70 -0.92 5.74
C GLN A 358 6.75 -0.84 4.21
N GLU A 359 6.39 -1.94 3.55
CA GLU A 359 6.28 -2.05 2.09
C GLU A 359 4.89 -1.65 1.58
N GLY A 360 3.97 -1.29 2.49
CA GLY A 360 2.65 -0.79 2.18
C GLY A 360 2.63 0.72 1.89
N PRO A 361 1.47 1.25 1.48
CA PRO A 361 1.35 2.64 1.08
C PRO A 361 1.50 3.62 2.26
N ARG A 362 1.27 3.18 3.51
CA ARG A 362 1.39 3.98 4.74
C ARG A 362 0.73 5.35 4.59
N ILE A 363 -0.47 5.36 4.01
CA ILE A 363 -1.10 6.56 3.45
C ILE A 363 -1.25 7.69 4.47
N ARG A 364 -1.53 7.35 5.73
CA ARG A 364 -1.69 8.32 6.82
C ARG A 364 -0.40 9.06 7.08
N ASP A 365 0.71 8.33 7.23
CA ASP A 365 2.00 8.92 7.50
C ASP A 365 2.42 9.81 6.33
N ARG A 366 2.36 9.27 5.10
CA ARG A 366 2.74 9.98 3.87
C ARG A 366 1.93 11.27 3.64
N LEU A 367 0.61 11.25 3.90
CA LEU A 367 -0.24 12.44 3.83
C LEU A 367 0.11 13.44 4.94
N SER A 368 0.30 12.97 6.18
CA SER A 368 0.57 13.83 7.34
C SER A 368 1.94 14.52 7.31
N HIS A 369 2.90 13.95 6.58
CA HIS A 369 4.23 14.53 6.34
C HIS A 369 4.34 15.32 5.02
N GLY A 370 3.23 15.46 4.28
CA GLY A 370 3.20 16.21 3.02
C GLY A 370 4.05 15.58 1.91
N GLU A 371 4.23 14.26 1.92
CA GLU A 371 5.06 13.56 0.95
C GLU A 371 4.33 13.25 -0.36
N ILE A 372 2.99 13.21 -0.33
CA ILE A 372 2.14 12.93 -1.49
C ILE A 372 1.64 14.25 -2.09
N ASN A 373 1.59 14.31 -3.42
CA ASN A 373 0.94 15.41 -4.12
C ASN A 373 -0.58 15.30 -3.99
N LEU A 374 -1.21 16.23 -3.27
CA LEU A 374 -2.65 16.19 -2.99
C LEU A 374 -3.51 16.31 -4.25
N SER A 375 -3.04 17.00 -5.31
CA SER A 375 -3.80 17.15 -6.56
C SER A 375 -3.76 15.91 -7.45
N GLU A 376 -2.78 15.03 -7.24
CA GLU A 376 -2.58 13.79 -8.00
C GLU A 376 -2.89 12.56 -7.13
N PHE A 377 -3.63 12.76 -6.03
CA PHE A 377 -3.96 11.66 -5.13
C PHE A 377 -4.86 10.63 -5.84
N PRO A 378 -4.49 9.34 -5.86
CA PRO A 378 -5.22 8.33 -6.62
C PRO A 378 -6.66 8.16 -6.12
N LYS A 379 -7.60 8.13 -7.06
CA LYS A 379 -9.01 7.88 -6.77
C LYS A 379 -9.22 6.52 -6.11
N GLU A 380 -8.46 5.52 -6.56
CA GLU A 380 -8.53 4.12 -6.16
C GLU A 380 -8.27 3.97 -4.65
N VAL A 381 -7.35 4.76 -4.11
CA VAL A 381 -7.02 4.75 -2.67
C VAL A 381 -8.16 5.34 -1.86
N ALA A 382 -8.71 6.49 -2.28
CA ALA A 382 -9.85 7.10 -1.61
C ALA A 382 -11.09 6.19 -1.69
N ASN A 383 -11.29 5.52 -2.84
CA ASN A 383 -12.36 4.57 -3.06
C ASN A 383 -12.29 3.39 -2.08
N GLN A 384 -11.11 2.78 -1.93
CA GLN A 384 -10.89 1.67 -1.02
C GLN A 384 -11.11 2.07 0.45
N LEU A 385 -10.61 3.25 0.86
CA LEU A 385 -10.84 3.75 2.22
C LEU A 385 -12.32 4.02 2.50
N LEU A 386 -13.03 4.60 1.52
CA LEU A 386 -14.43 4.91 1.67
C LEU A 386 -15.27 3.63 1.72
N ALA A 387 -15.01 2.67 0.83
CA ALA A 387 -15.65 1.36 0.84
C ALA A 387 -15.42 0.62 2.17
N PHE A 388 -14.16 0.54 2.62
CA PHE A 388 -13.82 -0.07 3.91
C PHE A 388 -14.51 0.63 5.07
N SER A 389 -14.51 1.97 5.09
CA SER A 389 -15.19 2.75 6.12
C SER A 389 -16.68 2.42 6.15
N GLY A 390 -17.34 2.37 4.99
CA GLY A 390 -18.74 1.98 4.87
C GLY A 390 -19.02 0.60 5.47
N VAL A 391 -18.22 -0.41 5.10
CA VAL A 391 -18.38 -1.77 5.63
C VAL A 391 -18.12 -1.84 7.14
N LEU A 392 -17.12 -1.11 7.64
CA LEU A 392 -16.87 -1.03 9.08
C LEU A 392 -18.07 -0.41 9.81
N LEU A 393 -18.63 0.68 9.28
CA LEU A 393 -19.77 1.39 9.87
C LEU A 393 -21.04 0.52 9.94
N LEU A 394 -21.29 -0.35 8.95
CA LEU A 394 -22.42 -1.30 8.94
C LEU A 394 -22.45 -2.21 10.17
N ARG A 395 -21.30 -2.47 10.80
CA ARG A 395 -21.19 -3.30 12.01
C ARG A 395 -21.67 -2.58 13.27
N PHE A 396 -21.89 -1.27 13.18
CA PHE A 396 -22.37 -0.43 14.26
C PHE A 396 -23.73 0.22 13.92
N VAL A 397 -24.40 -0.27 12.89
CA VAL A 397 -25.81 0.02 12.60
C VAL A 397 -26.66 -1.03 13.34
N ASP A 398 -27.89 -0.65 13.71
CA ASP A 398 -28.89 -1.58 14.24
C ASP A 398 -29.04 -2.84 13.36
N GLU A 399 -29.27 -4.01 13.97
CA GLU A 399 -29.23 -5.29 13.25
C GLU A 399 -30.25 -5.37 12.10
N ASP A 400 -31.47 -4.87 12.31
CA ASP A 400 -32.55 -4.89 11.31
C ASP A 400 -32.20 -3.97 10.13
N LEU A 401 -31.68 -2.77 10.43
CA LEU A 401 -31.23 -1.82 9.41
C LEU A 401 -29.98 -2.32 8.66
N SER A 402 -29.04 -2.95 9.37
CA SER A 402 -27.84 -3.53 8.78
C SER A 402 -28.18 -4.66 7.82
N ALA A 403 -29.17 -5.51 8.17
CA ALA A 403 -29.70 -6.53 7.28
C ALA A 403 -30.32 -5.91 6.02
N ALA A 404 -31.17 -4.89 6.18
CA ALA A 404 -31.78 -4.18 5.04
C ALA A 404 -30.71 -3.54 4.11
N PHE A 405 -29.66 -2.92 4.67
CA PHE A 405 -28.57 -2.39 3.86
C PHE A 405 -27.80 -3.50 3.11
N LYS A 406 -27.66 -4.69 3.68
CA LYS A 406 -26.97 -5.82 3.03
C LYS A 406 -27.78 -6.48 1.91
N GLU A 407 -29.10 -6.29 1.88
CA GLU A 407 -29.95 -6.73 0.75
C GLU A 407 -29.64 -5.93 -0.53
N GLU A 408 -29.19 -4.68 -0.39
CA GLU A 408 -28.70 -3.89 -1.51
C GLU A 408 -27.44 -4.54 -2.10
N ALA A 409 -27.53 -5.01 -3.35
CA ALA A 409 -26.50 -5.81 -4.01
C ALA A 409 -25.09 -5.18 -3.95
N ALA A 410 -25.01 -3.84 -4.05
CA ALA A 410 -23.74 -3.13 -3.95
C ALA A 410 -23.10 -3.22 -2.55
N ILE A 411 -23.90 -3.03 -1.49
CA ILE A 411 -23.42 -3.09 -0.11
C ILE A 411 -23.12 -4.53 0.29
N GLY A 412 -23.98 -5.49 -0.09
CA GLY A 412 -23.72 -6.91 0.11
C GLY A 412 -22.41 -7.36 -0.55
N SER A 413 -22.12 -6.88 -1.76
CA SER A 413 -20.85 -7.15 -2.46
C SER A 413 -19.65 -6.54 -1.73
N LEU A 414 -19.75 -5.29 -1.25
CA LEU A 414 -18.68 -4.65 -0.47
C LEU A 414 -18.40 -5.41 0.83
N ALA A 415 -19.44 -5.84 1.54
CA ALA A 415 -19.29 -6.63 2.76
C ALA A 415 -18.59 -7.97 2.47
N ALA A 416 -19.01 -8.70 1.42
CA ALA A 416 -18.39 -9.96 1.03
C ALA A 416 -16.91 -9.80 0.65
N LEU A 417 -16.55 -8.75 -0.10
CA LEU A 417 -15.17 -8.44 -0.45
C LEU A 417 -14.32 -8.11 0.78
N ALA A 418 -14.87 -7.33 1.72
CA ALA A 418 -14.18 -6.99 2.95
C ALA A 418 -13.96 -8.21 3.87
N ASP A 419 -14.94 -9.12 3.95
CA ASP A 419 -14.83 -10.37 4.73
C ASP A 419 -13.78 -11.33 4.14
N GLY A 420 -13.58 -11.27 2.82
CA GLY A 420 -12.56 -12.03 2.10
C GLY A 420 -11.16 -11.39 2.09
N TYR A 421 -10.98 -10.20 2.66
CA TYR A 421 -9.72 -9.46 2.55
C TYR A 421 -8.52 -10.24 3.11
N SER A 422 -7.41 -10.17 2.36
CA SER A 422 -6.10 -10.64 2.80
C SER A 422 -5.03 -9.58 2.54
N ALA A 423 -4.06 -9.44 3.45
CA ALA A 423 -2.99 -8.46 3.30
C ALA A 423 -2.23 -8.61 1.97
N HIS A 424 -1.99 -7.51 1.26
CA HIS A 424 -1.24 -7.47 -0.01
C HIS A 424 0.21 -7.03 0.16
N PHE A 425 0.49 -6.13 1.10
CA PHE A 425 1.82 -5.55 1.35
C PHE A 425 2.58 -6.25 2.49
N HIS A 426 1.96 -7.22 3.17
CA HIS A 426 2.68 -8.06 4.11
C HIS A 426 3.82 -8.85 3.42
N PRO A 427 4.99 -9.05 4.06
CA PRO A 427 6.12 -9.76 3.44
C PRO A 427 5.82 -11.16 2.89
N VAL A 428 4.89 -11.89 3.52
CA VAL A 428 4.42 -13.20 3.02
C VAL A 428 3.69 -13.04 1.68
N SER A 429 2.80 -12.07 1.56
CA SER A 429 2.03 -11.79 0.35
C SER A 429 2.93 -11.27 -0.78
N GLN A 430 3.90 -10.43 -0.45
CA GLN A 430 4.92 -9.97 -1.39
C GLN A 430 5.79 -11.13 -1.90
N LEU A 431 6.16 -12.08 -1.04
CA LEU A 431 6.87 -13.29 -1.46
C LEU A 431 6.03 -14.14 -2.43
N LYS A 432 4.71 -14.29 -2.21
CA LYS A 432 3.83 -14.99 -3.15
C LYS A 432 3.82 -14.32 -4.52
N LYS A 433 3.63 -13.00 -4.57
CA LYS A 433 3.67 -12.21 -5.82
C LYS A 433 5.01 -12.38 -6.53
N GLN A 434 6.11 -12.33 -5.78
CA GLN A 434 7.46 -12.51 -6.28
C GLN A 434 7.67 -13.92 -6.88
N VAL A 435 7.18 -14.97 -6.22
CA VAL A 435 7.27 -16.35 -6.71
C VAL A 435 6.48 -16.52 -8.02
N LEU A 436 5.24 -16.02 -8.07
CA LEU A 436 4.39 -16.11 -9.26
C LEU A 436 4.99 -15.33 -10.45
N SER A 437 5.44 -14.10 -10.23
CA SER A 437 6.09 -13.30 -11.28
C SER A 437 7.40 -13.93 -11.78
N CYS A 438 8.17 -14.56 -10.88
CA CYS A 438 9.38 -15.28 -11.27
C CYS A 438 9.06 -16.55 -12.08
N GLU A 439 8.04 -17.31 -11.71
CA GLU A 439 7.56 -18.49 -12.45
C GLU A 439 7.18 -18.10 -13.87
N GLU A 440 6.32 -17.07 -14.01
CA GLU A 440 5.88 -16.58 -15.32
C GLU A 440 7.07 -16.16 -16.19
N SER A 441 8.04 -15.47 -15.59
CA SER A 441 9.26 -15.06 -16.28
C SER A 441 10.10 -16.25 -16.77
N ILE A 442 10.17 -17.35 -16.02
CA ILE A 442 10.92 -18.55 -16.41
C ILE A 442 10.19 -19.32 -17.51
N ARG A 443 8.86 -19.39 -17.42
CA ARG A 443 8.00 -20.08 -18.39
C ARG A 443 8.16 -19.54 -19.81
N VAL A 444 8.38 -18.24 -19.95
CA VAL A 444 8.51 -17.56 -21.26
C VAL A 444 9.96 -17.45 -21.76
N TRP A 445 10.92 -18.16 -21.15
CA TRP A 445 12.30 -18.13 -21.62
C TRP A 445 12.38 -18.50 -23.12
N PRO A 446 13.09 -17.71 -23.94
CA PRO A 446 13.30 -18.05 -25.34
C PRO A 446 14.23 -19.27 -25.37
N LEU A 447 13.66 -20.47 -25.54
CA LEU A 447 14.42 -21.71 -25.68
C LEU A 447 15.19 -21.62 -27.00
N PRO A 448 16.52 -21.40 -26.97
CA PRO A 448 17.25 -21.18 -28.21
C PRO A 448 17.30 -22.51 -28.98
N PRO A 449 17.03 -22.52 -30.30
CA PRO A 449 17.03 -23.76 -31.08
C PRO A 449 18.42 -24.41 -31.01
N LEU A 450 18.49 -25.67 -30.58
CA LEU A 450 19.74 -26.43 -30.68
C LEU A 450 20.03 -26.71 -32.17
N PRO A 451 21.25 -26.48 -32.64
CA PRO A 451 21.69 -27.05 -33.91
C PRO A 451 21.63 -28.58 -33.83
N GLU A 452 20.98 -29.24 -34.79
CA GLU A 452 20.75 -30.70 -34.83
C GLU A 452 22.02 -31.56 -34.62
N VAL A 453 23.19 -31.01 -34.94
CA VAL A 453 24.50 -31.68 -34.85
C VAL A 453 25.03 -31.72 -33.40
N ALA A 454 24.53 -30.87 -32.49
CA ALA A 454 24.97 -30.78 -31.09
C ALA A 454 24.04 -31.52 -30.10
N SER A 455 22.85 -31.94 -30.53
CA SER A 455 21.80 -32.53 -29.68
C SER A 455 22.21 -33.80 -28.93
N ARG A 456 23.23 -34.52 -29.43
CA ARG A 456 23.70 -35.79 -28.86
C ARG A 456 25.04 -35.68 -28.10
N SER A 457 25.71 -34.54 -28.12
CA SER A 457 27.10 -34.38 -27.63
C SER A 457 27.25 -33.43 -26.44
N VAL A 458 26.21 -32.70 -26.03
CA VAL A 458 26.33 -31.61 -25.02
C VAL A 458 25.80 -32.01 -23.64
N ALA A 459 24.96 -33.05 -23.52
CA ALA A 459 24.53 -33.54 -22.21
C ALA A 459 25.73 -34.21 -21.50
N THR A 460 26.26 -33.54 -20.48
CA THR A 460 27.35 -34.10 -19.68
C THR A 460 26.78 -35.12 -18.68
N SER A 461 27.63 -36.04 -18.20
CA SER A 461 27.27 -36.93 -17.09
C SER A 461 26.73 -36.16 -15.87
N GLU A 462 27.18 -34.91 -15.68
CA GLU A 462 26.70 -34.04 -14.60
C GLU A 462 25.28 -33.51 -14.83
N THR A 463 24.90 -33.20 -16.08
CA THR A 463 23.53 -32.79 -16.41
C THR A 463 22.53 -33.90 -16.11
N HIS A 464 22.85 -35.14 -16.51
CA HIS A 464 22.02 -36.31 -16.20
C HIS A 464 21.93 -36.61 -14.70
N ALA A 465 23.01 -36.39 -13.95
CA ALA A 465 22.98 -36.53 -12.49
C ALA A 465 22.04 -35.49 -11.84
N CYS A 466 22.03 -34.24 -12.35
CA CYS A 466 21.10 -33.22 -11.88
C CYS A 466 19.65 -33.55 -12.24
N GLU A 467 19.39 -34.04 -13.47
CA GLU A 467 18.06 -34.51 -13.87
C GLU A 467 17.55 -35.63 -12.96
N ALA A 468 18.41 -36.62 -12.65
CA ALA A 468 18.07 -37.69 -11.72
C ALA A 468 17.72 -37.16 -10.32
N PHE A 469 18.50 -36.21 -9.77
CA PHE A 469 18.16 -35.59 -8.49
C PHE A 469 16.81 -34.85 -8.51
N ILE A 470 16.48 -34.18 -9.61
CA ILE A 470 15.16 -33.52 -9.75
C ILE A 470 14.05 -34.57 -9.75
N THR A 471 14.21 -35.67 -10.49
CA THR A 471 13.24 -36.77 -10.54
C THR A 471 13.07 -37.49 -9.18
N GLU A 472 14.10 -37.49 -8.32
CA GLU A 472 14.01 -38.03 -6.95
C GLU A 472 13.34 -37.06 -5.97
N ILE A 473 13.68 -35.77 -6.02
CA ILE A 473 13.18 -34.76 -5.07
C ILE A 473 11.72 -34.42 -5.35
N LEU A 474 11.35 -34.30 -6.62
CA LEU A 474 10.07 -33.77 -7.03
C LEU A 474 8.87 -34.58 -6.50
N PRO A 475 8.82 -35.93 -6.64
CA PRO A 475 7.70 -36.72 -6.12
C PRO A 475 7.52 -36.57 -4.60
N GLU A 476 8.62 -36.48 -3.85
CA GLU A 476 8.55 -36.26 -2.40
C GLU A 476 7.94 -34.89 -2.10
N LEU A 477 8.30 -33.83 -2.81
CA LEU A 477 7.68 -32.50 -2.61
C LEU A 477 6.21 -32.48 -3.02
N LEU A 478 5.85 -33.12 -4.14
CA LEU A 478 4.48 -33.14 -4.65
C LEU A 478 3.52 -33.92 -3.74
N CYS A 479 4.00 -34.92 -3.00
CA CYS A 479 3.15 -35.64 -2.04
C CYS A 479 2.70 -34.77 -0.84
N HIS A 480 3.20 -33.53 -0.74
CA HIS A 480 2.80 -32.54 0.26
C HIS A 480 1.88 -31.44 -0.30
N LEU A 481 1.44 -31.53 -1.56
CA LEU A 481 0.42 -30.63 -2.10
C LEU A 481 -0.94 -30.85 -1.40
N PRO A 482 -1.74 -29.79 -1.18
CA PRO A 482 -3.09 -29.92 -0.64
C PRO A 482 -3.99 -30.80 -1.53
N GLU A 483 -4.84 -31.64 -0.92
CA GLU A 483 -5.77 -32.54 -1.62
C GLU A 483 -6.72 -31.82 -2.62
N ARG A 484 -6.96 -30.52 -2.41
CA ARG A 484 -7.75 -29.66 -3.32
C ARG A 484 -7.18 -29.50 -4.72
N SER A 485 -5.91 -29.86 -4.93
CA SER A 485 -5.22 -29.67 -6.21
C SER A 485 -5.69 -30.65 -7.31
N GLY A 486 -6.56 -31.63 -7.01
CA GLY A 486 -7.10 -32.60 -8.00
C GLY A 486 -6.03 -33.46 -8.71
N LEU A 487 -4.77 -33.24 -8.35
CA LEU A 487 -3.54 -33.70 -9.01
C LEU A 487 -3.10 -35.11 -8.57
N VAL A 488 -3.85 -35.75 -7.67
CA VAL A 488 -3.47 -37.01 -7.01
C VAL A 488 -4.07 -38.27 -7.70
N SER A 489 -4.75 -38.13 -8.84
CA SER A 489 -5.14 -39.28 -9.64
C SER A 489 -4.08 -39.60 -10.71
N GLY A 490 -3.21 -40.56 -10.39
CA GLY A 490 -2.26 -41.17 -11.33
C GLY A 490 -0.81 -40.79 -11.08
N CYS A 491 -0.13 -41.55 -10.22
CA CYS A 491 1.33 -41.54 -10.10
C CYS A 491 1.97 -42.16 -11.35
N ASP A 492 2.00 -41.43 -12.46
CA ASP A 492 2.93 -41.65 -13.57
C ASP A 492 3.48 -40.28 -13.99
N GLY A 493 4.80 -40.13 -13.83
CA GLY A 493 5.66 -38.97 -14.11
C GLY A 493 4.98 -37.65 -14.47
N LEU A 494 5.09 -36.64 -13.59
CA LEU A 494 4.66 -35.27 -13.91
C LEU A 494 5.39 -34.80 -15.19
N PRO A 495 4.69 -34.55 -16.31
CA PRO A 495 5.32 -33.94 -17.47
C PRO A 495 5.76 -32.53 -17.09
N ALA A 496 6.85 -32.05 -17.68
CA ALA A 496 7.53 -30.78 -17.41
C ALA A 496 6.66 -29.50 -17.54
N GLY A 497 5.34 -29.60 -17.68
CA GLY A 497 4.38 -28.49 -17.81
C GLY A 497 3.45 -28.24 -16.61
N ARG A 498 3.49 -29.02 -15.52
CA ARG A 498 2.54 -28.88 -14.38
C ARG A 498 3.04 -28.07 -13.16
N TRP A 499 4.20 -27.43 -13.28
CA TRP A 499 4.76 -26.52 -12.26
C TRP A 499 3.89 -25.28 -12.00
N PRO A 500 3.34 -24.62 -13.04
CA PRO A 500 2.60 -23.37 -12.86
C PRO A 500 1.37 -23.56 -11.97
N GLU A 501 0.57 -24.61 -12.22
CA GLU A 501 -0.67 -24.86 -11.49
C GLU A 501 -0.38 -25.15 -10.01
N ALA A 502 0.63 -25.99 -9.72
CA ALA A 502 1.01 -26.31 -8.35
C ALA A 502 1.51 -25.08 -7.57
N ILE A 503 2.33 -24.23 -8.21
CA ILE A 503 2.84 -23.00 -7.58
C ILE A 503 1.69 -21.99 -7.38
N GLN A 504 0.78 -21.89 -8.34
CA GLN A 504 -0.40 -21.02 -8.28
C GLN A 504 -1.35 -21.45 -7.15
N ASP A 505 -1.66 -22.74 -7.03
CA ASP A 505 -2.49 -23.30 -5.96
C ASP A 505 -1.91 -23.03 -4.57
N LEU A 506 -0.60 -23.28 -4.40
CA LEU A 506 0.10 -23.02 -3.14
C LEU A 506 0.10 -21.53 -2.79
N CYS A 507 0.39 -20.66 -3.76
CA CYS A 507 0.36 -19.22 -3.53
C CYS A 507 -1.06 -18.70 -3.25
N GLY A 508 -2.09 -19.36 -3.79
CA GLY A 508 -3.51 -19.07 -3.49
C GLY A 508 -3.96 -19.45 -2.08
N THR A 509 -3.20 -20.30 -1.37
CA THR A 509 -3.58 -20.74 -0.02
C THR A 509 -3.50 -19.60 0.99
N ARG A 510 -4.57 -19.34 1.76
CA ARG A 510 -4.58 -18.28 2.79
C ARG A 510 -3.57 -18.59 3.91
N ILE A 511 -2.72 -17.62 4.23
CA ILE A 511 -1.74 -17.69 5.32
C ILE A 511 -2.05 -16.54 6.28
N ARG A 512 -2.16 -16.84 7.58
CA ARG A 512 -2.39 -15.81 8.60
C ARG A 512 -1.22 -14.84 8.64
N THR A 513 -1.47 -13.55 8.48
CA THR A 513 -0.40 -12.54 8.51
C THR A 513 -0.45 -11.62 9.73
N LEU A 514 -1.61 -11.55 10.38
CA LEU A 514 -1.81 -10.68 11.53
C LEU A 514 -0.93 -11.09 12.72
N PHE A 515 -0.17 -10.12 13.26
CA PHE A 515 0.75 -10.28 14.39
C PHE A 515 1.79 -11.42 14.22
N CYS A 516 2.28 -11.57 12.99
CA CYS A 516 3.22 -12.63 12.64
C CYS A 516 4.50 -12.59 13.54
N PRO A 517 4.93 -13.73 14.13
CA PRO A 517 6.10 -13.79 14.98
C PRO A 517 7.40 -13.38 14.27
N ARG A 518 8.36 -12.79 15.01
CA ARG A 518 9.66 -12.38 14.45
C ARG A 518 10.44 -13.54 13.81
N THR A 519 10.32 -14.75 14.36
CA THR A 519 10.95 -15.96 13.79
C THR A 519 10.40 -16.30 12.40
N VAL A 520 9.10 -16.10 12.18
CA VAL A 520 8.49 -16.26 10.86
C VAL A 520 9.02 -15.20 9.90
N LEU A 521 9.04 -13.92 10.31
CA LEU A 521 9.52 -12.82 9.47
C LEU A 521 11.01 -12.98 9.08
N GLU A 522 11.85 -13.52 9.98
CA GLU A 522 13.25 -13.83 9.69
C GLU A 522 13.38 -14.85 8.55
N VAL A 523 12.60 -15.95 8.62
CA VAL A 523 12.59 -16.97 7.56
C VAL A 523 12.06 -16.41 6.25
N VAL A 524 10.94 -15.67 6.29
CA VAL A 524 10.35 -15.03 5.10
C VAL A 524 11.36 -14.09 4.43
N THR A 525 12.15 -13.35 5.21
CA THR A 525 13.21 -12.49 4.68
C THR A 525 14.25 -13.28 3.88
N VAL A 526 14.69 -14.43 4.40
CA VAL A 526 15.64 -15.30 3.67
C VAL A 526 15.00 -15.87 2.39
N LEU A 527 13.75 -16.33 2.46
CA LEU A 527 13.03 -16.84 1.29
C LEU A 527 12.83 -15.77 0.21
N ARG A 528 12.54 -14.53 0.60
CA ARG A 528 12.47 -13.38 -0.33
C ARG A 528 13.80 -13.08 -1.00
N SER A 529 14.91 -13.16 -0.28
CA SER A 529 16.25 -13.01 -0.87
C SER A 529 16.55 -14.11 -1.89
N ILE A 530 16.14 -15.35 -1.62
CA ILE A 530 16.27 -16.48 -2.58
C ILE A 530 15.43 -16.19 -3.82
N GLY A 531 14.14 -15.86 -3.65
CA GLY A 531 13.24 -15.50 -4.74
C GLY A 531 13.76 -14.32 -5.57
N ALA A 532 14.43 -13.33 -4.94
CA ALA A 532 14.97 -12.17 -5.63
C ALA A 532 16.17 -12.54 -6.50
N CYS A 533 17.01 -13.44 -5.99
CA CYS A 533 18.10 -14.02 -6.77
C CYS A 533 17.55 -14.83 -7.95
N CYS A 534 16.51 -15.66 -7.76
CA CYS A 534 15.86 -16.40 -8.84
C CYS A 534 15.32 -15.48 -9.94
N ALA A 535 14.59 -14.42 -9.56
CA ALA A 535 14.07 -13.44 -10.52
C ALA A 535 15.20 -12.69 -11.26
N CYS A 536 16.31 -12.41 -10.57
CA CYS A 536 17.51 -11.82 -11.20
C CYS A 536 18.13 -12.77 -12.23
N VAL A 537 18.34 -14.05 -11.87
CA VAL A 537 18.82 -15.08 -12.79
C VAL A 537 17.89 -15.20 -13.99
N SER A 538 16.56 -15.23 -13.78
CA SER A 538 15.59 -15.30 -14.87
C SER A 538 15.75 -14.16 -15.88
N ARG A 539 15.84 -12.91 -15.40
CA ARG A 539 16.07 -11.75 -16.27
C ARG A 539 17.41 -11.83 -17.02
N GLN A 540 18.48 -12.24 -16.33
CA GLN A 540 19.81 -12.38 -16.94
C GLN A 540 19.85 -13.48 -18.00
N VAL A 541 19.19 -14.61 -17.74
CA VAL A 541 19.05 -15.73 -18.67
C VAL A 541 18.25 -15.30 -19.90
N ALA A 542 17.07 -14.68 -19.71
CA ALA A 542 16.24 -14.21 -20.82
C ALA A 542 16.99 -13.22 -21.71
N ALA A 543 17.63 -12.20 -21.11
CA ALA A 543 18.40 -11.21 -21.86
C ALA A 543 19.61 -11.82 -22.59
N SER A 544 20.31 -12.76 -21.94
CA SER A 544 21.47 -13.43 -22.55
C SER A 544 21.06 -14.39 -23.67
N ALA A 545 19.96 -15.12 -23.50
CA ALA A 545 19.43 -16.03 -24.50
C ALA A 545 18.99 -15.27 -25.76
N GLU A 546 18.25 -14.17 -25.60
CA GLU A 546 17.80 -13.30 -26.69
C GLU A 546 18.99 -12.72 -27.46
N LEU A 547 19.91 -12.05 -26.75
CA LEU A 547 21.09 -11.42 -27.37
C LEU A 547 21.95 -12.42 -28.14
N ARG A 548 22.20 -13.60 -27.55
CA ARG A 548 23.04 -14.62 -28.19
C ARG A 548 22.34 -15.31 -29.34
N HIS A 549 21.02 -15.47 -29.27
CA HIS A 549 20.23 -16.01 -30.38
C HIS A 549 20.30 -15.07 -31.59
N GLN A 550 20.12 -13.76 -31.40
CA GLN A 550 20.27 -12.75 -32.46
C GLN A 550 21.67 -12.81 -33.08
N GLN A 551 22.73 -12.82 -32.26
CA GLN A 551 24.11 -12.92 -32.76
C GLN A 551 24.40 -14.23 -33.51
N TRP A 552 23.72 -15.32 -33.16
CA TRP A 552 23.81 -16.60 -33.86
C TRP A 552 23.16 -16.52 -35.25
N VAL A 553 21.95 -15.96 -35.33
CA VAL A 553 21.20 -15.76 -36.58
C VAL A 553 21.98 -14.85 -37.53
N GLU A 554 22.54 -13.76 -37.02
CA GLU A 554 23.37 -12.80 -37.77
C GLU A 554 24.76 -13.35 -38.14
N ARG A 555 25.09 -14.58 -37.73
CA ARG A 555 26.40 -15.24 -37.93
C ARG A 555 27.60 -14.44 -37.40
N SER A 556 27.37 -13.52 -36.46
CA SER A 556 28.37 -12.61 -35.90
C SER A 556 29.22 -13.23 -34.77
N LEU A 557 28.86 -14.44 -34.30
CA LEU A 557 29.60 -15.16 -33.25
C LEU A 557 30.90 -15.79 -33.75
N ARG A 558 32.01 -15.45 -33.08
CA ARG A 558 33.34 -16.11 -33.26
C ARG A 558 33.34 -17.53 -32.70
N SER A 559 34.24 -18.39 -33.16
CA SER A 559 34.31 -19.82 -32.78
C SER A 559 34.23 -20.08 -31.26
N ARG A 560 35.04 -19.38 -30.45
CA ARG A 560 34.99 -19.47 -28.97
C ARG A 560 33.63 -19.04 -28.38
N GLN A 561 33.00 -18.01 -28.95
CA GLN A 561 31.69 -17.53 -28.50
C GLN A 561 30.58 -18.52 -28.86
N ARG A 562 30.72 -19.26 -29.96
CA ARG A 562 29.81 -20.37 -30.34
C ARG A 562 29.87 -21.52 -29.33
N GLN A 563 31.08 -21.88 -28.87
CA GLN A 563 31.23 -22.89 -27.81
C GLN A 563 30.59 -22.44 -26.49
N THR A 564 30.82 -21.20 -26.08
CA THR A 564 30.17 -20.63 -24.87
C THR A 564 28.65 -20.57 -25.02
N TYR A 565 28.13 -20.28 -26.21
CA TYR A 565 26.70 -20.32 -26.50
C TYR A 565 26.10 -21.73 -26.34
N LEU A 566 26.77 -22.78 -26.82
CA LEU A 566 26.31 -24.15 -26.64
C LEU A 566 26.26 -24.56 -25.15
N HIS A 567 27.28 -24.18 -24.37
CA HIS A 567 27.27 -24.39 -22.92
C HIS A 567 26.15 -23.62 -22.23
N MET A 568 25.90 -22.36 -22.62
CA MET A 568 24.79 -21.57 -22.12
C MET A 568 23.45 -22.27 -22.38
N VAL A 569 23.19 -22.70 -23.61
CA VAL A 569 21.93 -23.38 -23.98
C VAL A 569 21.71 -24.64 -23.15
N SER A 570 22.75 -25.44 -22.92
CA SER A 570 22.68 -26.62 -22.04
C SER A 570 22.37 -26.25 -20.61
N SER A 571 23.04 -25.23 -20.07
CA SER A 571 22.82 -24.77 -18.69
C SER A 571 21.44 -24.15 -18.52
N VAL A 572 20.91 -23.42 -19.51
CA VAL A 572 19.55 -22.85 -19.50
C VAL A 572 18.49 -23.95 -19.39
N LYS A 573 18.64 -25.02 -20.19
CA LYS A 573 17.73 -26.18 -20.14
C LYS A 573 17.69 -26.84 -18.77
N LEU A 574 18.83 -26.91 -18.08
CA LEU A 574 18.91 -27.44 -16.72
C LEU A 574 18.40 -26.45 -15.67
N LEU A 575 18.71 -25.16 -15.83
CA LEU A 575 18.35 -24.14 -14.85
C LEU A 575 16.83 -23.92 -14.76
N SER A 576 16.10 -24.05 -15.88
CA SER A 576 14.64 -23.87 -15.87
C SER A 576 13.95 -24.80 -14.85
N PRO A 577 14.04 -26.14 -14.92
CA PRO A 577 13.41 -27.02 -13.94
C PRO A 577 13.98 -26.86 -12.52
N VAL A 578 15.26 -26.49 -12.37
CA VAL A 578 15.87 -26.25 -11.05
C VAL A 578 15.31 -24.99 -10.39
N LEU A 579 15.10 -23.91 -11.14
CA LEU A 579 14.48 -22.70 -10.61
C LEU A 579 13.01 -22.94 -10.27
N HIS A 580 12.25 -23.67 -11.10
CA HIS A 580 10.89 -24.09 -10.75
C HIS A 580 10.85 -24.95 -9.48
N LEU A 581 11.79 -25.88 -9.30
CA LEU A 581 11.92 -26.67 -8.07
C LEU A 581 12.17 -25.78 -6.84
N ILE A 582 13.02 -24.76 -6.97
CA ILE A 582 13.28 -23.80 -5.87
C ILE A 582 12.04 -22.95 -5.59
N LEU A 583 11.32 -22.48 -6.61
CA LEU A 583 10.08 -21.73 -6.44
C LEU A 583 8.99 -22.58 -5.77
N LEU A 584 8.84 -23.85 -6.18
CA LEU A 584 7.95 -24.81 -5.54
C LEU A 584 8.33 -25.03 -4.07
N LEU A 585 9.63 -25.19 -3.77
CA LEU A 585 10.13 -25.30 -2.40
C LEU A 585 9.78 -24.06 -1.58
N ILE A 586 9.99 -22.86 -2.12
CA ILE A 586 9.62 -21.61 -1.45
C ILE A 586 8.11 -21.59 -1.15
N ALA A 587 7.26 -21.91 -2.13
CA ALA A 587 5.81 -21.90 -1.96
C ALA A 587 5.34 -22.92 -0.91
N LEU A 588 5.88 -24.14 -0.94
CA LEU A 588 5.59 -25.20 0.04
C LEU A 588 6.00 -24.83 1.47
N GLU A 589 7.22 -24.29 1.63
CA GLU A 589 7.70 -23.84 2.94
C GLU A 589 6.91 -22.62 3.44
N LEU A 590 6.48 -21.74 2.55
CA LEU A 590 5.67 -20.57 2.88
C LEU A 590 4.28 -20.95 3.39
N VAL A 591 3.59 -21.89 2.75
CA VAL A 591 2.28 -22.39 3.23
C VAL A 591 2.39 -22.98 4.64
N ASN A 592 3.55 -23.57 4.97
CA ASN A 592 3.82 -24.19 6.28
C ASN A 592 4.63 -23.29 7.23
N ILE A 593 4.74 -21.99 6.94
CA ILE A 593 5.73 -21.11 7.59
C ILE A 593 5.59 -21.06 9.12
N HIS A 594 4.36 -21.11 9.63
CA HIS A 594 4.08 -21.04 11.08
C HIS A 594 4.59 -22.26 11.85
N MET A 595 4.87 -23.38 11.19
CA MET A 595 5.48 -24.55 11.82
C MET A 595 6.89 -24.26 12.37
N VAL A 596 7.54 -23.18 11.92
CA VAL A 596 8.83 -22.75 12.45
C VAL A 596 8.77 -22.42 13.95
N CYS A 597 7.64 -21.94 14.45
CA CYS A 597 7.46 -21.63 15.87
C CYS A 597 7.53 -22.88 16.76
N GLY A 598 7.32 -24.07 16.21
CA GLY A 598 7.43 -25.34 16.94
C GLY A 598 8.84 -25.94 16.96
N LYS A 599 9.82 -25.38 16.23
CA LYS A 599 11.19 -25.89 16.20
C LYS A 599 11.95 -25.49 17.46
N ASN A 600 12.74 -26.43 18.00
CA ASN A 600 13.70 -26.08 19.05
C ASN A 600 14.86 -25.22 18.47
N PRO A 601 15.64 -24.50 19.31
CA PRO A 601 16.68 -23.60 18.82
C PRO A 601 17.72 -24.26 17.91
N CYS A 602 18.07 -25.53 18.16
CA CYS A 602 19.03 -26.27 17.34
C CYS A 602 18.45 -26.59 15.94
N GLU A 603 17.23 -27.11 15.88
CA GLU A 603 16.50 -27.38 14.64
C GLU A 603 16.25 -26.11 13.83
N TYR A 604 15.92 -25.01 14.51
CA TYR A 604 15.75 -23.70 13.88
C TYR A 604 17.05 -23.22 13.23
N GLN A 605 18.18 -23.31 13.93
CA GLN A 605 19.48 -22.95 13.37
C GLN A 605 19.90 -23.84 12.21
N GLN A 606 19.64 -25.16 12.28
CA GLN A 606 19.90 -26.08 11.17
C GLN A 606 19.06 -25.74 9.94
N TYR A 607 17.78 -25.43 10.16
CA TYR A 607 16.87 -25.00 9.09
C TYR A 607 17.30 -23.68 8.43
N LEU A 608 17.65 -22.66 9.23
CA LEU A 608 18.19 -21.41 8.69
C LEU A 608 19.51 -21.61 7.94
N LYS A 609 20.40 -22.47 8.42
CA LYS A 609 21.65 -22.82 7.71
C LYS A 609 21.35 -23.45 6.35
N PHE A 610 20.34 -24.32 6.28
CA PHE A 610 19.88 -24.91 5.02
C PHE A 610 19.38 -23.82 4.05
N LEU A 611 18.45 -22.95 4.47
CA LEU A 611 17.96 -21.86 3.62
C LEU A 611 19.08 -20.92 3.16
N LYS A 612 19.99 -20.54 4.07
CA LYS A 612 21.17 -19.73 3.72
C LYS A 612 22.09 -20.43 2.71
N SER A 613 22.15 -21.77 2.71
CA SER A 613 22.92 -22.50 1.70
C SER A 613 22.26 -22.46 0.31
N ILE A 614 20.92 -22.43 0.23
CA ILE A 614 20.18 -22.19 -1.00
C ILE A 614 20.40 -20.74 -1.46
N LEU A 615 20.32 -19.78 -0.54
CA LEU A 615 20.60 -18.37 -0.85
C LEU A 615 22.00 -18.19 -1.45
N GLN A 616 23.03 -18.72 -0.80
CA GLN A 616 24.42 -18.67 -1.32
C GLN A 616 24.54 -19.32 -2.70
N TYR A 617 23.80 -20.38 -2.98
CA TYR A 617 23.75 -20.99 -4.31
C TYR A 617 23.13 -20.01 -5.33
N THR A 618 21.98 -19.42 -5.02
CA THR A 618 21.30 -18.49 -5.92
C THR A 618 22.09 -17.19 -6.14
N GLU A 619 22.79 -16.67 -5.13
CA GLU A 619 23.69 -15.51 -5.26
C GLU A 619 24.87 -15.82 -6.21
N LYS A 620 25.45 -17.03 -6.11
CA LYS A 620 26.48 -17.48 -7.03
C LYS A 620 25.96 -17.65 -8.45
N LEU A 621 24.73 -18.13 -8.62
CA LEU A 621 24.09 -18.20 -9.94
C LEU A 621 23.94 -16.81 -10.56
N VAL A 622 23.47 -15.81 -9.80
CA VAL A 622 23.40 -14.41 -10.27
C VAL A 622 24.78 -13.92 -10.74
N ALA A 623 25.83 -14.23 -9.98
CA ALA A 623 27.18 -13.85 -10.39
C ALA A 623 27.60 -14.55 -11.70
N TYR A 624 27.31 -15.85 -11.86
CA TYR A 624 27.78 -16.65 -13.01
C TYR A 624 26.99 -16.40 -14.29
N THR A 625 25.69 -16.11 -14.17
CA THR A 625 24.79 -15.82 -15.29
C THR A 625 24.80 -14.36 -15.72
N SER A 626 25.57 -13.51 -15.03
CA SER A 626 25.82 -12.12 -15.46
C SER A 626 26.60 -12.07 -16.78
N GLN A 627 26.30 -11.05 -17.60
CA GLN A 627 26.97 -10.85 -18.90
C GLN A 627 28.48 -10.67 -18.77
N GLU A 628 28.96 -10.12 -17.65
CA GLU A 628 30.37 -9.88 -17.39
C GLU A 628 31.15 -11.17 -17.12
N ARG A 629 30.60 -12.08 -16.31
CA ARG A 629 31.29 -13.32 -15.93
C ARG A 629 31.05 -14.47 -16.91
N ASN A 630 29.81 -14.63 -17.37
CA ASN A 630 29.43 -15.58 -18.43
C ASN A 630 29.95 -17.03 -18.19
N LYS A 631 29.86 -17.51 -16.94
CA LYS A 631 30.43 -18.80 -16.46
C LYS A 631 29.41 -19.93 -16.47
N TRP A 632 28.89 -20.26 -17.65
CA TRP A 632 27.80 -21.23 -17.82
C TRP A 632 28.20 -22.68 -17.55
N SER A 633 29.46 -23.04 -17.77
CA SER A 633 29.99 -24.40 -17.51
C SER A 633 30.00 -24.73 -16.02
N GLU A 634 30.45 -23.77 -15.20
CA GLU A 634 30.56 -23.92 -13.75
C GLU A 634 29.19 -23.87 -13.05
N THR A 635 28.15 -23.42 -13.76
CA THR A 635 26.78 -23.45 -13.26
C THR A 635 26.30 -24.88 -13.02
N ILE A 636 26.64 -25.85 -13.89
CA ILE A 636 26.14 -27.23 -13.77
C ILE A 636 26.67 -27.91 -12.50
N SER A 637 27.97 -27.78 -12.22
CA SER A 637 28.58 -28.36 -11.02
C SER A 637 28.08 -27.68 -9.73
N LEU A 638 27.88 -26.36 -9.78
CA LEU A 638 27.28 -25.59 -8.69
C LEU A 638 25.84 -26.05 -8.41
N THR A 639 25.03 -26.25 -9.47
CA THR A 639 23.66 -26.77 -9.39
C THR A 639 23.61 -28.16 -8.80
N ARG A 640 24.51 -29.06 -9.22
CA ARG A 640 24.60 -30.42 -8.69
C ARG A 640 24.81 -30.43 -7.18
N ALA A 641 25.73 -29.61 -6.69
CA ALA A 641 26.03 -29.50 -5.27
C ALA A 641 24.84 -28.96 -4.45
N ALA A 642 24.05 -28.05 -5.03
CA ALA A 642 22.84 -27.52 -4.40
C ALA A 642 21.71 -28.57 -4.36
N LEU A 643 21.46 -29.28 -5.46
CA LEU A 643 20.45 -30.35 -5.54
C LEU A 643 20.74 -31.47 -4.54
N LEU A 644 22.01 -31.87 -4.40
CA LEU A 644 22.41 -32.86 -3.39
C LEU A 644 22.09 -32.41 -1.96
N LYS A 645 22.27 -31.12 -1.64
CA LYS A 645 21.91 -30.57 -0.33
C LYS A 645 20.40 -30.55 -0.11
N ILE A 646 19.62 -30.18 -1.13
CA ILE A 646 18.15 -30.20 -1.09
C ILE A 646 17.68 -31.64 -0.84
N ARG A 647 18.13 -32.59 -1.66
CA ARG A 647 17.83 -34.01 -1.50
C ARG A 647 18.12 -34.52 -0.09
N ASN A 648 19.34 -34.32 0.40
CA ASN A 648 19.75 -34.78 1.73
C ASN A 648 18.89 -34.19 2.86
N PHE A 649 18.45 -32.93 2.72
CA PHE A 649 17.62 -32.27 3.72
C PHE A 649 16.16 -32.73 3.65
N THR A 650 15.66 -32.99 2.45
CA THR A 650 14.36 -33.60 2.18
C THR A 650 14.29 -35.03 2.74
N GLU A 651 15.28 -35.89 2.47
CA GLU A 651 15.36 -37.26 2.98
C GLU A 651 15.35 -37.32 4.52
N LYS A 652 16.00 -36.34 5.17
CA LYS A 652 16.02 -36.22 6.64
C LYS A 652 14.71 -35.68 7.23
N LYS A 653 13.73 -35.32 6.41
CA LYS A 653 12.42 -34.77 6.80
C LYS A 653 12.52 -33.54 7.70
N GLN A 654 13.49 -32.65 7.43
CA GLN A 654 13.79 -31.48 8.29
C GLN A 654 13.14 -30.16 7.85
N MET A 655 12.55 -30.12 6.65
CA MET A 655 11.77 -28.99 6.12
C MET A 655 10.46 -28.75 6.88
N LEU A 656 9.87 -27.56 6.76
CA LEU A 656 8.62 -27.22 7.45
C LEU A 656 7.44 -28.08 6.96
N ILE A 657 7.40 -28.41 5.67
CA ILE A 657 6.35 -29.26 5.08
C ILE A 657 6.24 -30.65 5.73
N HIS A 658 7.35 -31.18 6.26
CA HIS A 658 7.36 -32.50 6.91
C HIS A 658 6.83 -32.45 8.34
N LEU A 659 6.92 -31.28 8.99
CA LEU A 659 6.40 -31.10 10.35
C LEU A 659 4.86 -31.04 10.35
N ALA A 660 4.25 -30.48 9.30
CA ALA A 660 2.79 -30.37 9.18
C ALA A 660 2.07 -31.74 9.15
N LYS A 661 2.65 -32.77 8.51
CA LYS A 661 2.09 -34.14 8.53
C LYS A 661 2.17 -34.80 9.92
N LYS A 662 3.21 -34.49 10.71
CA LYS A 662 3.39 -35.02 12.07
C LYS A 662 2.36 -34.48 13.08
N SER A 663 1.87 -33.26 12.87
CA SER A 663 0.79 -32.68 13.68
C SER A 663 -0.58 -33.22 13.30
N ALA A 664 -0.84 -33.45 12.00
CA ALA A 664 -2.11 -34.04 11.55
C ALA A 664 -2.31 -35.48 12.07
N SER A 665 -1.24 -36.28 12.17
CA SER A 665 -1.31 -37.64 12.73
C SER A 665 -1.43 -37.69 14.26
N LYS A 666 -1.30 -36.55 14.96
CA LYS A 666 -1.44 -36.45 16.43
C LYS A 666 -2.75 -35.80 16.88
N GLY A 667 -3.58 -35.33 15.94
CA GLY A 667 -4.86 -34.66 16.20
C GLY A 667 -6.09 -35.55 16.05
N ALA A 668 -5.96 -36.86 16.18
CA ALA A 668 -7.08 -37.80 16.29
C ALA A 668 -7.23 -38.25 17.74
N PHE A 669 -7.66 -37.34 18.62
CA PHE A 669 -8.38 -37.59 19.87
C PHE A 669 -9.16 -36.34 20.27
#